data_AF-A0AAI8QGX7-F1
#
_entry.id   AF-A0AAI8QGX7-F1
#
_cell.length_a   1.000
_cell.length_b   1.000
_cell.length_c   1.000
_cell.angle_alpha   90.00
_cell.angle_beta   90.00
_cell.angle_gamma   90.00
#
_symmetry.space_group_name_H-M   'P 1'
#
loop_
_entity.id
_entity.type
_entity.pdbx_description
1 polymer ?
#
loop_
_entity_poly.entity_id
_entity_poly.type
_entity_poly.pdbx_seq_one_letter_code
_entity_poly.pdbx_strand_id
1 'polypeptide(L)'
;MALGSLSSLGLGSKVLNHDVIDKLRKADESTHIDPIDKKIEQNVEKQTELVTITSTLRDLKSSVSKLADYSTYLGRSSNIIGDALKATISTGVPTQDIKIDIDSVATSDINEIGSKYESRESAFSQKDSTLKFHYKGQDYKIEIKAGMELAEVAQLITDTTKGEVMGIVMKTGGSNPYQLMINSKDTGESSRVYFGSTATGSVIPSGAFELNDGDFNITLKDKKGIDKTLSIKLPKTATESKAQDNAQALKEAVIATIKDNADFEGLLDNDLNIGIGGANSDMLTINDRRGYGIKVEGAKAQALGFGEDNKSTQKEDLMVATKSVGAGLLTGTINIGSVPLDLSTLTNKKNTAKQNAQAIADAINNIAGIYGSVNDEGKLVINSDTGEVNIYANNDAESKKALEDLGLKSGTTMDYAKTQEDLFKIRKVQTAEDAKFSYNGISMRRPTNNIDDIVSGVNIELLTTTEPGKPAVISITRNDEEIIESVKSFVETYNELSLKLDEVTRYDEDSKIAGIFNGNSDIRMIRPTLTRIFSTNIPTETEIKSLVKYGLALDEKGKMSLDTSKLSMALSTDPEGTQEFFYGSVKSTEFKEVQTDGVFKKFDQELDKLLNGGNARLKLLEESLTKDDKKLREDRKKAVEQLNIRYDIMAQRFAAYDSQISKTNNAFSSVQLMIDQSVAKK
;
A
#
# COMPACT_ATOMS: atom_id res chain seq x y z
N MET A 1 -44.12 -54.48 -73.59
CA MET A 1 -43.06 -53.68 -74.24
C MET A 1 -43.48 -53.43 -75.68
N ALA A 2 -43.85 -52.20 -76.02
CA ALA A 2 -44.05 -51.78 -77.39
C ALA A 2 -43.55 -50.33 -77.52
N LEU A 3 -42.45 -50.20 -78.26
CA LEU A 3 -41.89 -48.99 -78.87
C LEU A 3 -41.32 -47.90 -77.94
N GLY A 4 -40.05 -48.10 -77.61
CA GLY A 4 -39.13 -47.09 -77.08
C GLY A 4 -37.71 -47.64 -77.07
N SER A 5 -37.17 -47.98 -78.25
CA SER A 5 -35.76 -48.38 -78.40
C SER A 5 -34.87 -47.14 -78.40
N LEU A 6 -33.90 -47.06 -77.49
CA LEU A 6 -32.80 -46.10 -77.55
C LEU A 6 -32.04 -46.31 -78.87
N SER A 7 -32.09 -45.32 -79.77
CA SER A 7 -31.61 -45.45 -81.15
C SER A 7 -30.09 -45.33 -81.30
N SER A 8 -29.35 -44.89 -80.27
CA SER A 8 -27.88 -44.85 -80.24
C SER A 8 -27.38 -44.36 -78.87
N LEU A 9 -26.46 -45.09 -78.22
CA LEU A 9 -25.61 -44.52 -77.16
C LEU A 9 -24.42 -43.81 -77.82
N GLY A 10 -24.62 -42.55 -78.21
CA GLY A 10 -23.55 -41.69 -78.72
C GLY A 10 -22.84 -40.96 -77.58
N LEU A 11 -21.55 -41.22 -77.38
CA LEU A 11 -20.67 -40.37 -76.58
C LEU A 11 -20.18 -39.21 -77.45
N GLY A 12 -20.36 -37.95 -77.01
CA GLY A 12 -19.78 -36.77 -77.67
C GLY A 12 -20.66 -36.08 -78.74
N SER A 13 -21.99 -36.12 -78.63
CA SER A 13 -22.93 -35.55 -79.63
C SER A 13 -22.94 -34.00 -79.73
N LYS A 14 -22.05 -33.28 -79.04
CA LYS A 14 -21.95 -31.82 -79.05
C LYS A 14 -20.49 -31.38 -79.21
N VAL A 15 -20.30 -30.25 -79.89
CA VAL A 15 -18.98 -29.65 -80.11
C VAL A 15 -18.46 -29.08 -78.79
N LEU A 16 -17.16 -29.25 -78.53
CA LEU A 16 -16.47 -28.68 -77.37
C LEU A 16 -16.52 -27.15 -77.43
N ASN A 17 -16.94 -26.50 -76.35
CA ASN A 17 -16.93 -25.05 -76.20
C ASN A 17 -16.53 -24.67 -74.75
N HIS A 18 -16.27 -23.38 -74.50
CA HIS A 18 -15.86 -22.91 -73.18
C HIS A 18 -16.86 -23.24 -72.05
N ASP A 19 -18.17 -23.14 -72.30
CA ASP A 19 -19.22 -23.48 -71.31
C ASP A 19 -19.17 -24.96 -70.89
N VAL A 20 -18.86 -25.87 -71.81
CA VAL A 20 -18.69 -27.30 -71.50
C VAL A 20 -17.44 -27.54 -70.66
N ILE A 21 -16.33 -26.83 -70.94
CA ILE A 21 -15.08 -26.93 -70.16
C ILE A 21 -15.32 -26.43 -68.72
N ASP A 22 -16.03 -25.31 -68.55
CA ASP A 22 -16.35 -24.77 -67.22
C ASP A 22 -17.27 -25.69 -66.42
N LYS A 23 -18.24 -26.34 -67.08
CA LYS A 23 -19.12 -27.34 -66.44
C LYS A 23 -18.35 -28.57 -65.99
N LEU A 24 -17.40 -29.05 -66.80
CA LEU A 24 -16.51 -30.14 -66.42
C LEU A 24 -15.63 -29.74 -65.24
N ARG A 25 -15.10 -28.51 -65.23
CA ARG A 25 -14.31 -27.99 -64.12
C ARG A 25 -15.10 -28.00 -62.82
N LYS A 26 -16.33 -27.47 -62.83
CA LYS A 26 -17.21 -27.48 -61.65
C LYS A 26 -17.54 -28.89 -61.16
N ALA A 27 -17.74 -29.85 -62.06
CA ALA A 27 -17.97 -31.24 -61.68
C ALA A 27 -16.74 -31.88 -61.02
N ASP A 28 -15.55 -31.60 -61.57
CA ASP A 28 -14.28 -32.04 -60.98
C ASP A 28 -14.01 -31.33 -59.62
N GLU A 29 -14.31 -30.03 -59.50
CA GLU A 29 -14.25 -29.29 -58.23
C GLU A 29 -15.15 -29.94 -57.18
N SER A 30 -16.38 -30.27 -57.54
CA SER A 30 -17.31 -30.90 -56.60
C SER A 30 -16.90 -32.31 -56.17
N THR A 31 -16.15 -33.01 -57.01
CA THR A 31 -15.69 -34.37 -56.72
C THR A 31 -14.39 -34.36 -55.91
N HIS A 32 -13.49 -33.40 -56.13
CA HIS A 32 -12.14 -33.41 -55.60
C HIS A 32 -11.86 -32.35 -54.54
N ILE A 33 -12.53 -31.21 -54.58
CA ILE A 33 -12.31 -30.06 -53.68
C ILE A 33 -13.37 -30.01 -52.59
N ASP A 34 -14.67 -30.08 -52.93
CA ASP A 34 -15.77 -29.97 -51.94
C ASP A 34 -15.62 -30.94 -50.75
N PRO A 35 -15.19 -32.22 -50.94
CA PRO A 35 -15.00 -33.12 -49.80
C PRO A 35 -13.86 -32.71 -48.88
N ILE A 36 -12.82 -32.04 -49.39
CA ILE A 36 -11.72 -31.50 -48.60
C ILE A 36 -12.19 -30.24 -47.87
N ASP A 37 -12.94 -29.37 -48.53
CA ASP A 37 -13.50 -28.15 -47.94
C ASP A 37 -14.43 -28.47 -46.78
N LYS A 38 -15.31 -29.47 -46.95
CA LYS A 38 -16.16 -29.97 -45.87
C LYS A 38 -15.36 -30.53 -44.69
N LYS A 39 -14.23 -31.19 -44.92
CA LYS A 39 -13.35 -31.69 -43.84
C LYS A 39 -12.65 -30.54 -43.13
N ILE A 40 -12.26 -29.48 -43.85
CA ILE A 40 -11.67 -28.26 -43.26
C ILE A 40 -12.71 -27.58 -42.38
N GLU A 41 -13.94 -27.37 -42.88
CA GLU A 41 -15.04 -26.79 -42.11
C GLU A 41 -15.32 -27.57 -40.82
N GLN A 42 -15.43 -28.90 -40.92
CA GLN A 42 -15.61 -29.76 -39.75
C GLN A 42 -14.44 -29.71 -38.78
N ASN A 43 -13.20 -29.57 -39.26
CA ASN A 43 -12.03 -29.45 -38.38
C ASN A 43 -12.04 -28.10 -37.66
N VAL A 44 -12.35 -27.00 -38.36
CA VAL A 44 -12.49 -25.66 -37.77
C VAL A 44 -13.58 -25.66 -36.70
N GLU A 45 -14.74 -26.24 -36.98
CA GLU A 45 -15.82 -26.39 -35.99
C GLU A 45 -15.37 -27.18 -34.76
N LYS A 46 -14.65 -28.31 -34.94
CA LYS A 46 -14.05 -29.05 -33.82
C LYS A 46 -13.09 -28.20 -33.01
N GLN A 47 -12.25 -27.39 -33.65
CA GLN A 47 -11.33 -26.50 -32.93
C GLN A 47 -12.11 -25.46 -32.11
N THR A 48 -13.13 -24.82 -32.69
CA THR A 48 -14.00 -23.87 -31.97
C THR A 48 -14.67 -24.52 -30.77
N GLU A 49 -15.28 -25.69 -30.96
CA GLU A 49 -15.97 -26.43 -29.92
C GLU A 49 -15.00 -26.93 -28.82
N LEU A 50 -13.80 -27.36 -29.19
CA LEU A 50 -12.76 -27.74 -28.25
C LEU A 50 -12.30 -26.56 -27.39
N VAL A 51 -12.18 -25.36 -27.95
CA VAL A 51 -11.85 -24.14 -27.20
C VAL A 51 -12.93 -23.87 -26.14
N THR A 52 -14.21 -23.97 -26.50
CA THR A 52 -15.33 -23.78 -25.56
C THR A 52 -15.33 -24.84 -24.45
N ILE A 53 -15.16 -26.13 -24.79
CA ILE A 53 -15.06 -27.22 -23.81
C ILE A 53 -13.87 -26.99 -22.87
N THR A 54 -12.71 -26.61 -23.41
CA THR A 54 -11.49 -26.35 -22.64
C THR A 54 -11.68 -25.15 -21.70
N SER A 55 -12.36 -24.09 -22.15
CA SER A 55 -12.68 -22.94 -21.31
C SER A 55 -13.57 -23.36 -20.13
N THR A 56 -14.67 -24.06 -20.41
CA THR A 56 -15.63 -24.49 -19.37
C THR A 56 -14.97 -25.45 -18.37
N LEU A 57 -14.07 -26.32 -18.83
CA LEU A 57 -13.25 -27.17 -17.95
C LEU A 57 -12.27 -26.38 -17.09
N ARG A 58 -11.72 -25.26 -17.58
CA ARG A 58 -10.87 -24.37 -16.78
C ARG A 58 -11.68 -23.66 -15.70
N ASP A 59 -12.89 -23.24 -16.01
CA ASP A 59 -13.81 -22.61 -15.05
C ASP A 59 -14.22 -23.60 -13.95
N LEU A 60 -14.56 -24.83 -14.35
CA LEU A 60 -14.78 -25.95 -13.43
C LEU A 60 -13.53 -26.21 -12.57
N LYS A 61 -12.34 -26.26 -13.19
CA LYS A 61 -11.09 -26.47 -12.47
C LYS A 61 -10.83 -25.36 -11.45
N SER A 62 -11.08 -24.10 -11.78
CA SER A 62 -10.93 -22.97 -10.84
C SER A 62 -11.76 -23.18 -9.56
N SER A 63 -13.05 -23.53 -9.73
CA SER A 63 -13.94 -23.82 -8.60
C SER A 63 -13.47 -25.03 -7.77
N VAL A 64 -13.03 -26.10 -8.46
CA VAL A 64 -12.48 -27.30 -7.82
C VAL A 64 -11.18 -27.03 -7.07
N SER A 65 -10.24 -26.28 -7.67
CA SER A 65 -8.93 -26.01 -7.08
C SER A 65 -9.07 -25.22 -5.78
N LYS A 66 -10.04 -24.30 -5.69
CA LYS A 66 -10.34 -23.59 -4.44
C LYS A 66 -10.79 -24.56 -3.33
N LEU A 67 -11.66 -25.51 -3.64
CA LEU A 67 -12.08 -26.56 -2.69
C LEU A 67 -10.99 -27.61 -2.43
N ALA A 68 -10.02 -27.74 -3.33
CA ALA A 68 -8.85 -28.61 -3.19
C ALA A 68 -7.65 -27.91 -2.52
N ASP A 69 -7.83 -26.68 -2.01
CA ASP A 69 -6.84 -25.92 -1.25
C ASP A 69 -7.17 -25.94 0.24
N TYR A 70 -6.18 -26.27 1.07
CA TYR A 70 -6.33 -26.30 2.52
C TYR A 70 -6.68 -24.93 3.12
N SER A 71 -6.14 -23.84 2.55
CA SER A 71 -6.33 -22.48 3.05
C SER A 71 -7.80 -22.03 3.05
N THR A 72 -8.62 -22.54 2.12
CA THR A 72 -10.06 -22.30 2.07
C THR A 72 -10.76 -22.72 3.37
N TYR A 73 -10.29 -23.80 4.01
CA TYR A 73 -10.87 -24.32 5.26
C TYR A 73 -10.34 -23.61 6.51
N LEU A 74 -9.23 -22.86 6.36
CA LEU A 74 -8.70 -21.98 7.40
C LEU A 74 -9.34 -20.59 7.37
N GLY A 75 -10.23 -20.31 6.42
CA GLY A 75 -10.99 -19.06 6.32
C GLY A 75 -11.66 -18.68 7.64
N ARG A 76 -11.60 -17.39 7.98
CA ARG A 76 -12.24 -16.81 9.15
C ARG A 76 -13.15 -15.68 8.76
N SER A 77 -14.27 -15.59 9.47
CA SER A 77 -15.20 -14.47 9.41
C SER A 77 -15.18 -13.77 10.76
N SER A 78 -15.33 -12.45 10.75
CA SER A 78 -15.46 -11.65 11.96
C SER A 78 -16.76 -10.89 11.97
N ASN A 79 -17.52 -11.03 13.05
CA ASN A 79 -18.65 -10.17 13.33
C ASN A 79 -18.28 -9.23 14.48
N ILE A 80 -18.44 -7.92 14.27
CA ILE A 80 -18.10 -6.91 15.27
C ILE A 80 -19.40 -6.35 15.82
N ILE A 81 -19.58 -6.49 17.13
CA ILE A 81 -20.70 -5.88 17.85
C ILE A 81 -20.24 -4.51 18.36
N GLY A 82 -20.89 -3.45 17.87
CA GLY A 82 -20.52 -2.06 18.12
C GLY A 82 -19.90 -1.39 16.89
N ASP A 83 -19.71 -0.07 16.96
CA ASP A 83 -19.14 0.78 15.91
C ASP A 83 -17.80 1.42 16.32
N ALA A 84 -17.30 1.09 17.52
CA ALA A 84 -16.11 1.71 18.10
C ALA A 84 -14.78 1.24 17.47
N LEU A 85 -14.78 0.11 16.75
CA LEU A 85 -13.59 -0.43 16.10
C LEU A 85 -13.92 -1.17 14.80
N LYS A 86 -12.88 -1.41 14.00
CA LYS A 86 -12.85 -2.41 12.93
C LYS A 86 -11.79 -3.46 13.25
N ALA A 87 -11.94 -4.65 12.69
CA ALA A 87 -10.95 -5.70 12.81
C ALA A 87 -10.80 -6.45 11.48
N THR A 88 -9.58 -6.84 11.15
CA THR A 88 -9.29 -7.77 10.06
C THR A 88 -8.63 -9.01 10.63
N ILE A 89 -9.13 -10.17 10.22
CA ILE A 89 -8.72 -11.47 10.75
C ILE A 89 -8.08 -12.29 9.63
N SER A 90 -6.87 -12.75 9.89
CA SER A 90 -6.14 -13.65 8.99
C SER A 90 -6.68 -15.07 9.09
N THR A 91 -6.42 -15.88 8.06
CA THR A 91 -6.78 -17.29 8.07
C THR A 91 -6.04 -18.03 9.20
N GLY A 92 -6.68 -19.07 9.75
CA GLY A 92 -6.08 -19.91 10.78
C GLY A 92 -6.10 -19.34 12.20
N VAL A 93 -6.46 -18.07 12.41
CA VAL A 93 -6.66 -17.51 13.75
C VAL A 93 -7.71 -18.35 14.50
N PRO A 94 -7.49 -18.74 15.78
CA PRO A 94 -8.46 -19.51 16.54
C PRO A 94 -9.83 -18.81 16.63
N THR A 95 -10.91 -19.59 16.61
CA THR A 95 -12.27 -19.07 16.82
C THR A 95 -12.45 -18.69 18.27
N GLN A 96 -12.86 -17.46 18.53
CA GLN A 96 -13.07 -16.93 19.88
C GLN A 96 -13.83 -15.60 19.82
N ASP A 97 -14.40 -15.20 20.95
CA ASP A 97 -14.89 -13.83 21.16
C ASP A 97 -13.84 -13.01 21.90
N ILE A 98 -13.54 -11.82 21.37
CA ILE A 98 -12.61 -10.86 21.96
C ILE A 98 -13.40 -9.65 22.41
N LYS A 99 -13.27 -9.26 23.68
CA LYS A 99 -13.86 -8.05 24.23
C LYS A 99 -12.83 -6.93 24.26
N ILE A 100 -13.17 -5.81 23.65
CA ILE A 100 -12.36 -4.59 23.62
C ILE A 100 -13.16 -3.44 24.24
N ASP A 101 -12.69 -2.94 25.38
CA ASP A 101 -13.19 -1.68 25.97
C ASP A 101 -12.22 -0.56 25.59
N ILE A 102 -12.69 0.50 24.93
CA ILE A 102 -11.85 1.61 24.46
C ILE A 102 -12.13 2.84 25.34
N ASP A 103 -11.16 3.19 26.18
CA ASP A 103 -11.24 4.35 27.07
C ASP A 103 -10.89 5.65 26.33
N SER A 104 -9.87 5.61 25.48
CA SER A 104 -9.46 6.72 24.62
C SER A 104 -8.76 6.21 23.37
N VAL A 105 -8.94 6.93 22.25
CA VAL A 105 -8.18 6.70 21.01
C VAL A 105 -6.90 7.51 21.02
N ALA A 106 -5.89 7.05 20.27
CA ALA A 106 -4.66 7.79 20.08
C ALA A 106 -4.93 9.06 19.27
N THR A 107 -4.36 10.18 19.71
CA THR A 107 -4.52 11.50 19.10
C THR A 107 -3.17 12.08 18.69
N SER A 108 -3.17 12.94 17.67
CA SER A 108 -2.02 13.77 17.31
C SER A 108 -2.04 15.09 18.08
N ASP A 109 -0.92 15.81 18.05
CA ASP A 109 -0.77 17.13 18.65
C ASP A 109 -1.24 18.20 17.67
N ILE A 110 -2.05 19.15 18.14
CA ILE A 110 -2.56 20.26 17.32
C ILE A 110 -2.39 21.55 18.11
N ASN A 111 -1.61 22.48 17.57
CA ASN A 111 -1.23 23.72 18.24
C ASN A 111 -1.48 24.94 17.36
N GLU A 112 -2.12 25.98 17.89
CA GLU A 112 -2.18 27.31 17.28
C GLU A 112 -0.96 28.13 17.71
N ILE A 113 -0.34 28.85 16.76
CA ILE A 113 0.87 29.64 16.99
C ILE A 113 0.67 31.10 16.60
N GLY A 114 0.90 31.99 17.56
CA GLY A 114 0.91 33.43 17.35
C GLY A 114 -0.47 34.04 17.18
N SER A 115 -0.51 35.22 16.57
CA SER A 115 -1.74 35.98 16.34
C SER A 115 -2.43 35.57 15.03
N LYS A 116 -3.63 36.10 14.80
CA LYS A 116 -4.33 35.92 13.53
C LYS A 116 -3.96 36.99 12.50
N TYR A 117 -3.95 36.60 11.23
CA TYR A 117 -3.53 37.40 10.08
C TYR A 117 -4.67 37.61 9.07
N GLU A 118 -4.58 38.70 8.30
CA GLU A 118 -5.57 39.08 7.28
C GLU A 118 -5.53 38.16 6.06
N SER A 119 -4.34 37.75 5.64
CA SER A 119 -4.11 36.86 4.50
C SER A 119 -2.94 35.90 4.73
N ARG A 120 -2.71 34.97 3.79
CA ARG A 120 -1.58 34.03 3.85
C ARG A 120 -0.24 34.69 3.51
N GLU A 121 -0.31 35.81 2.81
CA GLU A 121 0.78 36.66 2.34
C GLU A 121 1.12 37.77 3.36
N SER A 122 0.38 37.83 4.47
CA SER A 122 0.71 38.74 5.57
C SER A 122 2.06 38.35 6.17
N ALA A 123 2.93 39.34 6.38
CA ALA A 123 4.22 39.12 7.03
C ALA A 123 4.01 38.54 8.44
N PHE A 124 4.60 37.38 8.71
CA PHE A 124 4.47 36.68 9.98
C PHE A 124 5.17 37.45 11.10
N SER A 125 6.37 37.95 10.82
CA SER A 125 7.19 38.76 11.73
C SER A 125 7.86 39.92 10.99
N GLN A 126 7.99 41.07 11.67
CA GLN A 126 8.75 42.23 11.18
C GLN A 126 10.22 42.21 11.63
N LYS A 127 10.61 41.21 12.43
CA LYS A 127 11.96 41.03 12.96
C LYS A 127 12.45 39.61 12.65
N ASP A 128 13.76 39.43 12.52
CA ASP A 128 14.36 38.09 12.49
C ASP A 128 14.00 37.39 13.81
N SER A 129 13.56 36.13 13.77
CA SER A 129 13.07 35.38 14.93
C SER A 129 13.31 33.89 14.74
N THR A 130 13.38 33.14 15.84
CA THR A 130 13.63 31.69 15.80
C THR A 130 12.58 30.94 16.60
N LEU A 131 11.76 30.15 15.92
CA LEU A 131 10.87 29.21 16.58
C LEU A 131 11.64 27.93 16.91
N LYS A 132 11.53 27.48 18.17
CA LYS A 132 12.16 26.25 18.67
C LYS A 132 11.11 25.29 19.18
N PHE A 133 11.25 24.03 18.80
CA PHE A 133 10.47 22.94 19.37
C PHE A 133 11.24 21.62 19.30
N HIS A 134 10.89 20.70 20.18
CA HIS A 134 11.40 19.35 20.25
C HIS A 134 10.29 18.38 19.83
N TYR A 135 10.63 17.41 18.98
CA TYR A 135 9.72 16.36 18.53
C TYR A 135 10.49 15.05 18.31
N LYS A 136 9.99 13.96 18.90
CA LYS A 136 10.56 12.60 18.80
C LYS A 136 12.09 12.52 18.97
N GLY A 137 12.64 13.19 19.99
CA GLY A 137 14.07 13.16 20.30
C GLY A 137 14.93 14.12 19.49
N GLN A 138 14.34 14.94 18.62
CA GLN A 138 15.05 15.93 17.82
C GLN A 138 14.61 17.35 18.14
N ASP A 139 15.59 18.25 18.28
CA ASP A 139 15.36 19.69 18.39
C ASP A 139 15.31 20.33 17.00
N TYR A 140 14.28 21.13 16.74
CA TYR A 140 14.12 21.90 15.52
C TYR A 140 14.27 23.39 15.81
N LYS A 141 15.02 24.07 14.93
CA LYS A 141 15.17 25.53 14.92
C LYS A 141 14.70 26.06 13.58
N ILE A 142 13.63 26.85 13.60
CA ILE A 142 13.04 27.45 12.41
C ILE A 142 13.40 28.93 12.39
N GLU A 143 14.32 29.30 11.49
CA GLU A 143 14.74 30.69 11.31
C GLU A 143 13.73 31.46 10.45
N ILE A 144 12.99 32.37 11.07
CA ILE A 144 12.00 33.23 10.42
C ILE A 144 12.67 34.58 10.17
N LYS A 145 12.81 34.97 8.91
CA LYS A 145 13.38 36.28 8.55
C LYS A 145 12.30 37.37 8.58
N ALA A 146 12.70 38.59 8.87
CA ALA A 146 11.81 39.74 8.80
C ALA A 146 11.10 39.84 7.44
N GLY A 147 9.78 39.99 7.46
CA GLY A 147 8.94 40.10 6.25
C GLY A 147 8.48 38.77 5.66
N MET A 148 8.97 37.62 6.13
CA MET A 148 8.55 36.30 5.65
C MET A 148 7.05 36.10 5.84
N GLU A 149 6.36 35.61 4.81
CA GLU A 149 4.91 35.48 4.80
C GLU A 149 4.44 34.31 5.68
N LEU A 150 3.21 34.40 6.21
CA LEU A 150 2.59 33.34 7.01
C LEU A 150 2.62 31.96 6.31
N ALA A 151 2.35 31.92 5.01
CA ALA A 151 2.43 30.68 4.22
C ALA A 151 3.86 30.14 4.07
N GLU A 152 4.85 31.03 3.91
CA GLU A 152 6.25 30.64 3.81
C GLU A 152 6.75 30.05 5.12
N VAL A 153 6.37 30.63 6.28
CA VAL A 153 6.70 30.08 7.59
C VAL A 153 6.10 28.68 7.78
N ALA A 154 4.83 28.50 7.40
CA ALA A 154 4.17 27.20 7.46
C ALA A 154 4.89 26.14 6.60
N GLN A 155 5.30 26.51 5.39
CA GLN A 155 6.05 25.62 4.50
C GLN A 155 7.45 25.32 5.06
N LEU A 156 8.15 26.33 5.58
CA LEU A 156 9.48 26.18 6.18
C LEU A 156 9.49 25.18 7.34
N ILE A 157 8.46 25.19 8.19
CA ILE A 157 8.28 24.21 9.28
C ILE A 157 8.16 22.79 8.70
N THR A 158 7.30 22.63 7.70
CA THR A 158 7.03 21.33 7.06
C THR A 158 8.28 20.79 6.35
N ASP A 159 9.01 21.64 5.63
CA ASP A 159 10.22 21.25 4.90
C ASP A 159 11.36 20.90 5.86
N THR A 160 11.58 21.73 6.89
CA THR A 160 12.65 21.51 7.88
C THR A 160 12.45 20.21 8.66
N THR A 161 11.20 19.85 8.94
CA THR A 161 10.85 18.62 9.67
C THR A 161 10.62 17.43 8.74
N LYS A 162 10.75 17.61 7.42
CA LYS A 162 10.46 16.59 6.39
C LYS A 162 9.05 16.02 6.49
N GLY A 163 8.08 16.84 6.90
CA GLY A 163 6.67 16.48 7.03
C GLY A 163 6.31 15.71 8.30
N GLU A 164 7.24 15.49 9.22
CA GLU A 164 6.96 14.87 10.52
C GLU A 164 6.16 15.80 11.45
N VAL A 165 6.37 17.12 11.30
CA VAL A 165 5.57 18.18 11.92
C VAL A 165 5.08 19.12 10.83
N MET A 166 3.77 19.26 10.68
CA MET A 166 3.16 20.03 9.61
C MET A 166 2.88 21.46 10.07
N GLY A 167 3.44 22.44 9.35
CA GLY A 167 3.02 23.83 9.42
C GLY A 167 1.84 24.06 8.48
N ILE A 168 0.68 24.46 9.01
CA ILE A 168 -0.56 24.62 8.25
C ILE A 168 -1.13 26.00 8.50
N VAL A 169 -1.61 26.68 7.46
CA VAL A 169 -2.38 27.92 7.61
C VAL A 169 -3.87 27.61 7.60
N MET A 170 -4.54 27.77 8.74
CA MET A 170 -5.97 27.47 8.91
C MET A 170 -6.82 28.74 8.93
N LYS A 171 -7.97 28.71 8.27
CA LYS A 171 -8.95 29.81 8.31
C LYS A 171 -9.95 29.59 9.45
N THR A 172 -9.88 30.40 10.51
CA THR A 172 -10.64 30.29 11.76
C THR A 172 -11.77 31.33 11.94
N GLY A 173 -11.92 32.26 10.98
CA GLY A 173 -12.96 33.31 11.00
C GLY A 173 -12.61 34.56 11.83
N GLY A 174 -13.38 35.63 11.65
CA GLY A 174 -13.11 36.99 12.19
C GLY A 174 -12.53 37.95 11.14
N SER A 175 -12.16 39.17 11.55
CA SER A 175 -11.56 40.18 10.66
C SER A 175 -10.20 39.75 10.11
N ASN A 176 -9.42 39.03 10.92
CA ASN A 176 -8.15 38.40 10.54
C ASN A 176 -8.36 36.88 10.66
N PRO A 177 -8.72 36.18 9.58
CA PRO A 177 -9.20 34.81 9.71
C PRO A 177 -8.09 33.75 9.65
N TYR A 178 -6.85 34.10 9.29
CA TYR A 178 -5.79 33.10 9.08
C TYR A 178 -4.92 32.90 10.33
N GLN A 179 -4.67 31.64 10.70
CA GLN A 179 -3.93 31.23 11.89
C GLN A 179 -2.86 30.19 11.49
N LEU A 180 -1.65 30.31 12.03
CA LEU A 180 -0.64 29.26 11.91
C LEU A 180 -0.98 28.12 12.87
N MET A 181 -1.01 26.90 12.34
CA MET A 181 -1.15 25.64 13.07
C MET A 181 0.14 24.84 12.95
N ILE A 182 0.57 24.21 14.03
CA ILE A 182 1.67 23.25 14.03
C ILE A 182 1.14 21.93 14.58
N ASN A 183 1.13 20.91 13.74
CA ASN A 183 0.50 19.62 14.04
C ASN A 183 1.51 18.49 13.89
N SER A 184 1.46 17.51 14.78
CA SER A 184 2.20 16.26 14.56
C SER A 184 1.52 15.44 13.46
N LYS A 185 2.32 14.76 12.64
CA LYS A 185 1.81 13.80 11.66
C LYS A 185 1.26 12.54 12.33
N ASP A 186 1.99 12.05 13.32
CA ASP A 186 1.67 10.81 14.02
C ASP A 186 0.84 11.08 15.29
N THR A 187 0.12 10.05 15.73
CA THR A 187 -0.59 10.01 17.01
C THR A 187 0.32 9.53 18.13
N GLY A 188 -0.19 9.53 19.36
CA GLY A 188 0.51 8.98 20.52
C GLY A 188 1.25 10.04 21.32
N GLU A 189 1.43 9.78 22.61
CA GLU A 189 2.04 10.74 23.54
C GLU A 189 3.49 11.12 23.15
N SER A 190 4.21 10.18 22.54
CA SER A 190 5.55 10.41 22.00
C SER A 190 5.59 11.38 20.82
N SER A 191 4.44 11.66 20.20
CA SER A 191 4.27 12.60 19.09
C SER A 191 3.87 14.01 19.55
N ARG A 192 3.97 14.33 20.84
CA ARG A 192 3.78 15.71 21.33
C ARG A 192 4.85 16.65 20.78
N VAL A 193 4.46 17.89 20.44
CA VAL A 193 5.38 18.95 20.01
C VAL A 193 5.69 19.85 21.21
N TYR A 194 6.94 19.80 21.68
CA TYR A 194 7.37 20.54 22.88
C TYR A 194 8.08 21.83 22.48
N PHE A 195 7.40 22.97 22.58
CA PHE A 195 7.98 24.28 22.24
C PHE A 195 8.96 24.78 23.31
N GLY A 196 9.94 25.58 22.93
CA GLY A 196 10.87 26.18 23.88
C GLY A 196 11.94 25.22 24.37
N SER A 197 12.06 25.06 25.69
CA SER A 197 13.13 24.27 26.32
C SER A 197 12.62 22.91 26.76
N THR A 198 13.39 21.88 26.49
CA THR A 198 13.01 20.49 26.79
C THR A 198 14.19 19.75 27.40
N ALA A 199 13.92 18.93 28.40
CA ALA A 199 14.84 17.94 28.94
C ALA A 199 14.19 16.56 28.81
N THR A 200 14.82 15.67 28.05
CA THR A 200 14.33 14.31 27.82
C THR A 200 15.36 13.32 28.36
N GLY A 201 14.89 12.35 29.13
CA GLY A 201 15.72 11.29 29.69
C GLY A 201 15.94 10.14 28.71
N SER A 202 16.38 9.01 29.26
CA SER A 202 16.48 7.72 28.58
C SER A 202 15.29 6.83 28.94
N VAL A 203 15.24 5.62 28.37
CA VAL A 203 14.24 4.61 28.71
C VAL A 203 14.26 4.33 30.21
N ILE A 204 13.10 4.44 30.86
CA ILE A 204 12.95 4.13 32.28
C ILE A 204 13.07 2.61 32.47
N PRO A 205 13.85 2.12 33.44
CA PRO A 205 14.03 0.67 33.65
C PRO A 205 12.69 -0.06 33.86
N SER A 206 12.57 -1.27 33.30
CA SER A 206 11.46 -2.18 33.65
C SER A 206 11.70 -2.86 35.00
N GLY A 207 10.65 -3.43 35.57
CA GLY A 207 10.64 -4.02 36.91
C GLY A 207 10.36 -3.00 38.01
N ALA A 208 10.54 -3.41 39.26
CA ALA A 208 10.28 -2.55 40.41
C ALA A 208 11.23 -1.34 40.42
N PHE A 209 10.67 -0.14 40.45
CA PHE A 209 11.39 1.12 40.40
C PHE A 209 10.86 2.08 41.47
N GLU A 210 11.75 2.84 42.12
CA GLU A 210 11.41 3.80 43.17
C GLU A 210 12.35 5.00 43.16
N LEU A 211 11.85 6.15 43.61
CA LEU A 211 12.63 7.39 43.82
C LEU A 211 12.39 7.93 45.23
N ASN A 212 13.47 8.10 45.96
CA ASN A 212 13.50 8.71 47.29
C ASN A 212 14.00 10.17 47.23
N ASP A 213 13.98 10.87 48.36
CA ASP A 213 14.52 12.23 48.44
C ASP A 213 15.98 12.31 47.97
N GLY A 214 16.26 13.24 47.07
CA GLY A 214 17.59 13.45 46.50
C GLY A 214 17.98 12.50 45.36
N ASP A 215 17.15 11.49 45.05
CA ASP A 215 17.39 10.62 43.89
C ASP A 215 17.16 11.36 42.56
N PHE A 216 16.10 12.18 42.50
CA PHE A 216 15.70 12.91 41.31
C PHE A 216 15.13 14.28 41.67
N ASN A 217 15.85 15.33 41.31
CA ASN A 217 15.50 16.72 41.57
C ASN A 217 15.35 17.47 40.24
N ILE A 218 14.30 18.25 40.10
CA ILE A 218 14.07 19.10 38.93
C ILE A 218 14.09 20.56 39.37
N THR A 219 14.94 21.37 38.75
CA THR A 219 14.97 22.82 38.94
C THR A 219 14.33 23.50 37.73
N LEU A 220 13.29 24.28 38.00
CA LEU A 220 12.48 25.01 37.02
C LEU A 220 12.31 26.46 37.46
N LYS A 221 12.01 27.36 36.52
CA LYS A 221 11.67 28.75 36.84
C LYS A 221 10.21 28.91 37.23
N ASP A 222 9.96 29.60 38.34
CA ASP A 222 8.62 29.99 38.75
C ASP A 222 8.05 31.12 37.86
N LYS A 223 6.86 31.62 38.21
CA LYS A 223 6.21 32.75 37.51
C LYS A 223 6.98 34.08 37.60
N LYS A 224 7.96 34.19 38.50
CA LYS A 224 8.83 35.36 38.67
C LYS A 224 10.21 35.15 38.01
N GLY A 225 10.42 34.01 37.34
CA GLY A 225 11.71 33.67 36.72
C GLY A 225 12.78 33.19 37.71
N ILE A 226 12.40 32.87 38.96
CA ILE A 226 13.31 32.42 40.01
C ILE A 226 13.41 30.89 39.95
N ASP A 227 14.64 30.37 40.04
CA ASP A 227 14.87 28.93 40.06
C ASP A 227 14.35 28.32 41.36
N LYS A 228 13.57 27.24 41.22
CA LYS A 228 13.00 26.46 42.31
C LYS A 228 13.26 24.99 42.05
N THR A 229 13.81 24.30 43.05
CA THR A 229 14.14 22.87 42.98
C THR A 229 13.05 22.04 43.64
N LEU A 230 12.59 21.01 42.94
CA LEU A 230 11.58 20.05 43.35
C LEU A 230 12.22 18.68 43.53
N SER A 231 12.07 18.07 44.71
CA SER A 231 12.46 16.67 44.96
C SER A 231 11.32 15.75 44.57
N ILE A 232 11.54 14.88 43.58
CA ILE A 232 10.49 13.99 43.04
C ILE A 232 10.55 12.65 43.77
N LYS A 233 9.41 12.23 44.32
CA LYS A 233 9.25 10.95 45.00
C LYS A 233 8.35 10.04 44.18
N LEU A 234 8.77 8.78 44.04
CA LEU A 234 7.99 7.75 43.39
C LEU A 234 7.97 6.51 44.30
N PRO A 235 6.81 6.15 44.88
CA PRO A 235 6.66 4.88 45.59
C PRO A 235 7.02 3.70 44.69
N LYS A 236 7.52 2.63 45.31
CA LYS A 236 7.97 1.44 44.58
C LYS A 236 6.88 0.86 43.69
N THR A 237 7.16 0.75 42.39
CA THR A 237 6.29 0.12 41.40
C THR A 237 6.34 -1.41 41.47
N ALA A 238 5.45 -2.08 40.74
CA ALA A 238 5.34 -3.53 40.75
C ALA A 238 6.55 -4.21 40.08
N THR A 239 6.77 -5.49 40.39
CA THR A 239 7.97 -6.21 39.87
C THR A 239 7.86 -6.52 38.38
N GLU A 240 6.63 -6.58 37.88
CA GLU A 240 6.24 -6.84 36.51
C GLU A 240 6.00 -5.58 35.67
N SER A 241 6.16 -4.38 36.26
CA SER A 241 5.97 -3.11 35.56
C SER A 241 6.90 -2.99 34.35
N LYS A 242 6.32 -2.63 33.20
CA LYS A 242 7.09 -2.34 31.99
C LYS A 242 7.71 -0.94 32.09
N ALA A 243 8.69 -0.66 31.23
CA ALA A 243 9.30 0.66 31.11
C ALA A 243 8.25 1.78 30.92
N GLN A 244 7.24 1.54 30.07
CA GLN A 244 6.12 2.47 29.84
C GLN A 244 5.29 2.71 31.11
N ASP A 245 5.02 1.67 31.91
CA ASP A 245 4.27 1.81 33.18
C ASP A 245 5.06 2.66 34.18
N ASN A 246 6.37 2.40 34.30
CA ASN A 246 7.24 3.17 35.19
C ASN A 246 7.41 4.61 34.71
N ALA A 247 7.50 4.86 33.40
CA ALA A 247 7.55 6.20 32.83
C ALA A 247 6.26 6.99 33.10
N GLN A 248 5.10 6.34 32.97
CA GLN A 248 3.80 6.93 33.30
C GLN A 248 3.70 7.27 34.80
N ALA A 249 4.11 6.36 35.68
CA ALA A 249 4.11 6.60 37.13
C ALA A 249 5.06 7.75 37.52
N LEU A 250 6.23 7.82 36.88
CA LEU A 250 7.17 8.92 37.07
C LEU A 250 6.60 10.26 36.57
N LYS A 251 5.97 10.29 35.39
CA LYS A 251 5.26 11.47 34.87
C LYS A 251 4.23 11.98 35.87
N GLU A 252 3.39 11.09 36.39
CA GLU A 252 2.36 11.43 37.37
C GLU A 252 2.96 11.96 38.69
N ALA A 253 4.06 11.37 39.16
CA ALA A 253 4.77 11.85 40.34
C ALA A 253 5.35 13.27 40.16
N VAL A 254 5.90 13.58 38.98
CA VAL A 254 6.40 14.92 38.65
C VAL A 254 5.25 15.93 38.59
N ILE A 255 4.17 15.59 37.89
CA ILE A 255 2.95 16.43 37.79
C ILE A 255 2.40 16.73 39.18
N ALA A 256 2.26 15.72 40.04
CA ALA A 256 1.78 15.88 41.42
C ALA A 256 2.68 16.82 42.22
N THR A 257 4.01 16.63 42.13
CA THR A 257 4.98 17.45 42.87
C THR A 257 4.95 18.93 42.42
N ILE A 258 4.80 19.19 41.12
CA ILE A 258 4.65 20.56 40.60
C ILE A 258 3.33 21.18 41.10
N LYS A 259 2.24 20.41 41.02
CA LYS A 259 0.90 20.86 41.41
C LYS A 259 0.80 21.22 42.90
N ASP A 260 1.49 20.48 43.75
CA ASP A 260 1.49 20.70 45.21
C ASP A 260 2.36 21.90 45.65
N ASN A 261 3.13 22.50 44.73
CA ASN A 261 4.00 23.63 45.03
C ASN A 261 3.41 24.96 44.52
N ALA A 262 3.10 25.87 45.46
CA ALA A 262 2.48 27.17 45.19
C ALA A 262 3.30 28.11 44.28
N ASP A 263 4.62 27.92 44.18
CA ASP A 263 5.46 28.71 43.28
C ASP A 263 5.12 28.45 41.80
N PHE A 264 4.57 27.27 41.48
CA PHE A 264 4.25 26.82 40.12
C PHE A 264 2.76 26.86 39.77
N GLU A 265 1.93 27.43 40.64
CA GLU A 265 0.49 27.54 40.43
C GLU A 265 0.17 28.22 39.08
N GLY A 266 -0.65 27.54 38.26
CA GLY A 266 -1.08 28.02 36.94
C GLY A 266 -0.10 27.75 35.79
N LEU A 267 1.12 27.27 36.06
CA LEU A 267 2.12 27.00 35.03
C LEU A 267 1.96 25.62 34.38
N LEU A 268 1.51 24.61 35.11
CA LEU A 268 1.32 23.25 34.59
C LEU A 268 0.31 23.22 33.42
N ASP A 269 0.60 22.42 32.40
CA ASP A 269 -0.15 22.24 31.14
C ASP A 269 -0.19 23.47 30.19
N ASN A 270 -0.04 24.68 30.73
CA ASN A 270 0.05 25.92 29.98
C ASN A 270 1.48 26.21 29.51
N ASP A 271 2.39 26.30 30.47
CA ASP A 271 3.80 26.65 30.27
C ASP A 271 4.73 25.48 30.56
N LEU A 272 4.48 24.74 31.65
CA LEU A 272 5.23 23.53 32.02
C LEU A 272 4.46 22.29 31.56
N ASN A 273 5.07 21.51 30.68
CA ASN A 273 4.47 20.28 30.16
C ASN A 273 5.33 19.09 30.56
N ILE A 274 4.71 18.09 31.17
CA ILE A 274 5.36 16.82 31.49
C ILE A 274 4.71 15.75 30.65
N GLY A 275 5.52 15.00 29.91
CA GLY A 275 5.04 13.92 29.06
C GLY A 275 6.01 12.76 29.05
N ILE A 276 5.64 11.75 28.26
CA ILE A 276 6.49 10.61 27.97
C ILE A 276 6.82 10.58 26.48
N GLY A 277 8.10 10.37 26.17
CA GLY A 277 8.65 10.28 24.83
C GLY A 277 9.23 8.88 24.55
N GLY A 278 10.00 8.77 23.47
CA GLY A 278 10.54 7.50 23.00
C GLY A 278 9.55 6.74 22.12
N ALA A 279 10.04 5.75 21.36
CA ALA A 279 9.21 5.00 20.42
C ALA A 279 8.05 4.25 21.11
N ASN A 280 8.21 3.90 22.39
CA ASN A 280 7.24 3.14 23.18
C ASN A 280 6.65 3.96 24.35
N SER A 281 6.74 5.29 24.31
CA SER A 281 6.29 6.18 25.40
C SER A 281 6.94 5.81 26.75
N ASP A 282 8.25 5.54 26.75
CA ASP A 282 9.02 4.95 27.84
C ASP A 282 10.14 5.85 28.39
N MET A 283 10.22 7.10 27.93
CA MET A 283 11.19 8.11 28.39
C MET A 283 10.45 9.28 29.03
N LEU A 284 10.96 9.88 30.11
CA LEU A 284 10.38 11.09 30.67
C LEU A 284 10.81 12.33 29.85
N THR A 285 9.86 13.21 29.54
CA THR A 285 10.12 14.51 28.92
C THR A 285 9.54 15.63 29.79
N ILE A 286 10.40 16.59 30.13
CA ILE A 286 10.04 17.81 30.87
C ILE A 286 10.22 18.96 29.90
N ASN A 287 9.22 19.84 29.80
CA ASN A 287 9.22 20.95 28.88
C ASN A 287 8.80 22.25 29.58
N ASP A 288 9.51 23.32 29.28
CA ASP A 288 9.15 24.68 29.61
C ASP A 288 8.96 25.46 28.30
N ARG A 289 7.69 25.68 27.98
CA ARG A 289 7.23 26.38 26.78
C ARG A 289 7.75 27.80 26.68
N ARG A 290 8.12 28.42 27.80
CA ARG A 290 8.68 29.77 27.85
C ARG A 290 10.14 29.78 27.41
N GLY A 291 10.78 28.62 27.28
CA GLY A 291 12.19 28.49 26.89
C GLY A 291 13.18 28.75 28.02
N TYR A 292 12.72 28.65 29.28
CA TYR A 292 13.62 28.69 30.42
C TYR A 292 14.36 27.36 30.60
N GLY A 293 15.58 27.47 31.14
CA GLY A 293 16.42 26.32 31.38
C GLY A 293 15.78 25.32 32.35
N ILE A 294 15.92 24.03 32.02
CA ILE A 294 15.50 22.91 32.85
C ILE A 294 16.77 22.21 33.31
N LYS A 295 16.91 22.07 34.63
CA LYS A 295 18.05 21.36 35.22
C LYS A 295 17.54 20.17 36.02
N VAL A 296 18.11 19.00 35.78
CA VAL A 296 17.76 17.76 36.47
C VAL A 296 19.02 17.23 37.16
N GLU A 297 18.91 16.92 38.44
CA GLU A 297 20.03 16.49 39.30
C GLU A 297 19.59 15.38 40.25
N GLY A 298 20.53 14.78 40.98
CA GLY A 298 20.25 13.75 41.98
C GLY A 298 20.95 12.43 41.68
N ALA A 299 20.96 11.53 42.67
CA ALA A 299 21.74 10.29 42.62
C ALA A 299 21.34 9.37 41.45
N LYS A 300 20.09 9.42 41.00
CA LYS A 300 19.56 8.59 39.90
C LYS A 300 19.33 9.37 38.60
N ALA A 301 19.54 10.70 38.57
CA ALA A 301 19.31 11.53 37.38
C ALA A 301 20.09 11.04 36.15
N GLN A 302 21.37 10.71 36.33
CA GLN A 302 22.22 10.19 35.24
C GLN A 302 21.75 8.82 34.74
N ALA A 303 21.33 7.93 35.64
CA ALA A 303 20.80 6.61 35.27
C ALA A 303 19.47 6.70 34.50
N LEU A 304 18.69 7.76 34.75
CA LEU A 304 17.48 8.10 34.00
C LEU A 304 17.78 8.90 32.71
N GLY A 305 19.05 9.07 32.37
CA GLY A 305 19.48 9.74 31.13
C GLY A 305 19.53 11.26 31.21
N PHE A 306 19.41 11.89 32.37
CA PHE A 306 19.48 13.34 32.53
C PHE A 306 20.89 13.86 32.91
N GLY A 307 21.96 13.26 32.37
CA GLY A 307 23.36 13.61 32.68
C GLY A 307 23.94 14.77 31.85
N GLU A 308 25.22 15.13 32.08
CA GLU A 308 25.92 16.29 31.47
C GLU A 308 25.86 16.34 29.92
N ASP A 309 25.79 15.18 29.25
CA ASP A 309 25.68 15.08 27.78
C ASP A 309 24.26 15.35 27.26
N ASN A 310 23.24 15.20 28.09
CA ASN A 310 21.83 15.39 27.74
C ASN A 310 21.40 16.80 28.19
N LYS A 311 22.00 17.80 27.53
CA LYS A 311 21.74 19.24 27.61
C LYS A 311 20.64 19.59 28.61
N SER A 312 21.02 19.73 29.90
CA SER A 312 20.44 20.81 30.71
C SER A 312 20.40 22.00 29.78
N THR A 313 19.21 22.54 29.48
CA THR A 313 19.07 23.66 28.55
C THR A 313 19.73 24.88 29.20
N GLN A 314 21.06 24.95 29.11
CA GLN A 314 21.78 26.16 29.41
C GLN A 314 21.19 27.22 28.49
N LYS A 315 20.89 28.38 29.08
CA LYS A 315 20.34 29.53 28.34
C LYS A 315 21.23 29.74 27.12
N GLU A 316 20.68 29.54 25.92
CA GLU A 316 21.45 29.77 24.70
C GLU A 316 21.88 31.23 24.67
N ASP A 317 23.11 31.46 24.21
CA ASP A 317 23.60 32.81 24.01
C ASP A 317 22.68 33.55 23.03
N LEU A 318 22.30 34.77 23.41
CA LEU A 318 21.38 35.60 22.63
C LEU A 318 21.93 35.88 21.22
N MET A 319 23.24 36.12 21.10
CA MET A 319 23.90 36.30 19.82
C MET A 319 25.35 35.80 19.86
N VAL A 320 25.74 35.04 18.83
CA VAL A 320 27.13 34.64 18.57
C VAL A 320 27.55 35.19 17.22
N ALA A 321 28.70 35.87 17.17
CA ALA A 321 29.25 36.40 15.94
C ALA A 321 29.55 35.29 14.93
N THR A 322 29.32 35.59 13.65
CA THR A 322 29.52 34.62 12.56
C THR A 322 31.00 34.34 12.26
N LYS A 323 31.91 35.22 12.67
CA LYS A 323 33.36 35.06 12.48
C LYS A 323 34.15 35.60 13.67
N SER A 324 35.38 35.12 13.83
CA SER A 324 36.30 35.60 14.86
C SER A 324 36.72 37.05 14.61
N VAL A 325 36.98 37.79 15.67
CA VAL A 325 37.47 39.18 15.56
C VAL A 325 38.86 39.22 14.93
N GLY A 326 39.08 40.10 13.96
CA GLY A 326 40.36 40.26 13.27
C GLY A 326 41.47 40.84 14.15
N ALA A 327 42.73 40.52 13.83
CA ALA A 327 43.91 41.13 14.45
C ALA A 327 44.22 42.52 13.85
N GLY A 328 45.01 43.32 14.55
CA GLY A 328 45.40 44.66 14.12
C GLY A 328 44.40 45.74 14.51
N LEU A 329 44.56 46.93 13.92
CA LEU A 329 43.68 48.07 14.19
C LEU A 329 42.38 47.89 13.39
N LEU A 330 41.26 47.83 14.08
CA LEU A 330 39.92 47.92 13.53
C LEU A 330 39.42 49.37 13.66
N THR A 331 38.64 49.83 12.69
CA THR A 331 38.12 51.21 12.65
C THR A 331 36.62 51.21 12.39
N GLY A 332 35.95 52.33 12.67
CA GLY A 332 34.50 52.47 12.59
C GLY A 332 33.81 52.33 13.94
N THR A 333 32.52 52.69 13.98
CA THR A 333 31.71 52.67 15.21
C THR A 333 30.52 51.73 15.04
N ILE A 334 30.36 50.79 15.98
CA ILE A 334 29.12 50.00 16.10
C ILE A 334 28.30 50.54 17.28
N ASN A 335 26.99 50.38 17.23
CA ASN A 335 26.10 50.74 18.33
C ASN A 335 25.45 49.48 18.89
N ILE A 336 25.40 49.37 20.22
CA ILE A 336 24.63 48.37 20.94
C ILE A 336 23.60 49.11 21.78
N GLY A 337 22.33 48.95 21.44
CA GLY A 337 21.28 49.84 21.91
C GLY A 337 21.60 51.28 21.50
N SER A 338 21.62 52.20 22.46
CA SER A 338 22.02 53.60 22.24
C SER A 338 23.51 53.88 22.52
N VAL A 339 24.32 52.86 22.80
CA VAL A 339 25.73 53.03 23.20
C VAL A 339 26.67 52.81 22.00
N PRO A 340 27.42 53.84 21.56
CA PRO A 340 28.42 53.69 20.51
C PRO A 340 29.71 53.07 21.06
N LEU A 341 30.29 52.14 20.31
CA LEU A 341 31.60 51.55 20.53
C LEU A 341 32.51 51.87 19.34
N ASP A 342 33.47 52.77 19.56
CA ASP A 342 34.48 53.13 18.56
C ASP A 342 35.64 52.13 18.58
N LEU A 343 35.72 51.27 17.55
CA LEU A 343 36.73 50.21 17.48
C LEU A 343 38.16 50.74 17.41
N SER A 344 38.36 51.99 16.95
CA SER A 344 39.69 52.60 16.88
C SER A 344 40.26 52.91 18.27
N THR A 345 39.39 53.08 19.26
CA THR A 345 39.77 53.28 20.67
C THR A 345 39.95 51.97 21.43
N LEU A 346 39.30 50.90 20.96
CA LEU A 346 39.31 49.58 21.59
C LEU A 346 40.40 48.64 21.05
N THR A 347 40.93 48.92 19.85
CA THR A 347 41.90 48.05 19.15
C THR A 347 43.18 48.79 18.80
N ASN A 348 44.25 48.05 18.48
CA ASN A 348 45.56 48.61 18.12
C ASN A 348 46.21 47.79 16.99
N LYS A 349 47.06 48.43 16.18
CA LYS A 349 47.85 47.80 15.10
C LYS A 349 48.62 46.55 15.55
N LYS A 350 49.02 46.45 16.81
CA LYS A 350 49.75 45.30 17.38
C LYS A 350 48.87 44.27 18.09
N ASN A 351 47.57 44.52 18.25
CA ASN A 351 46.69 43.58 18.94
C ASN A 351 46.52 42.29 18.13
N THR A 352 46.58 41.17 18.84
CA THR A 352 46.12 39.88 18.32
C THR A 352 44.59 39.85 18.23
N ALA A 353 44.05 38.93 17.45
CA ALA A 353 42.60 38.67 17.36
C ALA A 353 41.95 38.48 18.74
N LYS A 354 42.59 37.69 19.61
CA LYS A 354 42.12 37.43 20.98
C LYS A 354 42.11 38.70 21.85
N GLN A 355 43.13 39.55 21.74
CA GLN A 355 43.18 40.83 22.46
C GLN A 355 42.08 41.79 21.99
N ASN A 356 41.83 41.86 20.68
CA ASN A 356 40.73 42.67 20.15
C ASN A 356 39.36 42.14 20.60
N ALA A 357 39.12 40.83 20.49
CA ALA A 357 37.88 40.20 20.93
C ALA A 357 37.62 40.48 22.42
N GLN A 358 38.64 40.31 23.28
CA GLN A 358 38.51 40.57 24.71
C GLN A 358 38.23 42.05 25.00
N ALA A 359 38.98 42.97 24.38
CA ALA A 359 38.78 44.41 24.59
C ALA A 359 37.36 44.86 24.19
N ILE A 360 36.82 44.29 23.11
CA ILE A 360 35.45 44.57 22.67
C ILE A 360 34.43 43.93 23.62
N ALA A 361 34.63 42.69 24.06
CA ALA A 361 33.78 42.04 25.07
C ALA A 361 33.75 42.82 26.39
N ASP A 362 34.90 43.32 26.85
CA ASP A 362 35.00 44.15 28.06
C ASP A 362 34.25 45.49 27.87
N ALA A 363 34.34 46.10 26.69
CA ALA A 363 33.57 47.31 26.38
C ALA A 363 32.05 47.06 26.38
N ILE A 364 31.62 45.90 25.89
CA ILE A 364 30.22 45.46 25.92
C ILE A 364 29.74 45.27 27.37
N ASN A 365 30.57 44.67 28.24
CA ASN A 365 30.24 44.48 29.66
C ASN A 365 30.07 45.79 30.45
N ASN A 366 30.51 46.93 29.91
CA ASN A 366 30.26 48.25 30.51
C ASN A 366 28.88 48.81 30.15
N ILE A 367 28.13 48.16 29.26
CA ILE A 367 26.76 48.55 28.90
C ILE A 367 25.80 47.88 29.89
N ALA A 368 25.03 48.69 30.61
CA ALA A 368 24.09 48.19 31.62
C ALA A 368 23.12 47.15 31.02
N GLY A 369 23.06 45.97 31.63
CA GLY A 369 22.16 44.88 31.22
C GLY A 369 22.56 44.14 29.94
N ILE A 370 23.78 44.36 29.43
CA ILE A 370 24.36 43.62 28.31
C ILE A 370 25.67 42.97 28.76
N TYR A 371 25.89 41.74 28.31
CA TYR A 371 27.07 40.95 28.66
C TYR A 371 27.79 40.51 27.39
N GLY A 372 29.08 40.80 27.32
CA GLY A 372 29.98 40.39 26.24
C GLY A 372 30.96 39.33 26.72
N SER A 373 31.12 38.28 25.94
CA SER A 373 32.17 37.27 26.14
C SER A 373 32.79 36.85 24.80
N VAL A 374 33.83 36.03 24.88
CA VAL A 374 34.53 35.48 23.70
C VAL A 374 34.55 33.97 23.86
N ASN A 375 34.05 33.24 22.87
CA ASN A 375 34.08 31.78 22.90
C ASN A 375 35.48 31.22 22.52
N ASP A 376 35.63 29.91 22.61
CA ASP A 376 36.91 29.23 22.31
C ASP A 376 37.39 29.42 20.87
N GLU A 377 36.48 29.76 19.95
CA GLU A 377 36.78 30.07 18.54
C GLU A 377 37.16 31.54 18.32
N GLY A 378 37.18 32.37 19.36
CA GLY A 378 37.51 33.80 19.26
C GLY A 378 36.37 34.66 18.69
N LYS A 379 35.13 34.16 18.68
CA LYS A 379 33.93 34.90 18.27
C LYS A 379 33.35 35.66 19.46
N LEU A 380 32.81 36.83 19.19
CA LEU A 380 32.05 37.59 20.18
C LEU A 380 30.72 36.89 20.48
N VAL A 381 30.37 36.86 21.75
CA VAL A 381 29.11 36.37 22.28
C VAL A 381 28.47 37.51 23.06
N ILE A 382 27.20 37.79 22.79
CA ILE A 382 26.48 38.93 23.38
C ILE A 382 25.17 38.41 23.98
N ASN A 383 24.93 38.75 25.25
CA ASN A 383 23.76 38.40 26.04
C ASN A 383 23.11 39.66 26.65
N SER A 384 21.85 39.54 27.08
CA SER A 384 21.13 40.61 27.78
C SER A 384 20.28 40.08 28.93
N ASP A 385 20.13 40.91 29.97
CA ASP A 385 19.14 40.72 31.04
C ASP A 385 17.70 40.72 30.50
N THR A 386 17.44 41.57 29.50
CA THR A 386 16.10 41.75 28.94
C THR A 386 15.73 40.71 27.89
N GLY A 387 16.70 39.89 27.47
CA GLY A 387 16.53 38.95 26.37
C GLY A 387 16.51 39.60 24.98
N GLU A 388 16.80 40.90 24.85
CA GLU A 388 16.83 41.62 23.57
C GLU A 388 18.13 42.43 23.44
N VAL A 389 18.72 42.43 22.25
CA VAL A 389 19.85 43.30 21.91
C VAL A 389 19.66 43.87 20.51
N ASN A 390 19.80 45.18 20.38
CA ASN A 390 19.78 45.86 19.08
C ASN A 390 21.20 46.30 18.72
N ILE A 391 21.72 45.84 17.58
CA ILE A 391 23.05 46.19 17.11
C ILE A 391 22.92 46.85 15.75
N TYR A 392 23.60 47.98 15.53
CA TYR A 392 23.63 48.62 14.22
C TYR A 392 24.89 49.44 13.99
N ALA A 393 25.28 49.55 12.72
CA ALA A 393 26.30 50.49 12.28
C ALA A 393 25.69 51.85 11.92
N ASN A 394 26.47 52.92 12.07
CA ASN A 394 26.14 54.21 11.49
C ASN A 394 26.13 54.13 9.95
N ASN A 395 25.47 55.07 9.27
CA ASN A 395 25.35 55.07 7.81
C ASN A 395 26.62 55.59 7.10
N ASP A 396 27.78 55.05 7.47
CA ASP A 396 29.07 55.29 6.85
C ASP A 396 29.76 53.96 6.51
N ALA A 397 30.70 54.00 5.57
CA ALA A 397 31.33 52.79 5.04
C ALA A 397 32.23 52.09 6.07
N GLU A 398 32.88 52.85 6.96
CA GLU A 398 33.78 52.29 7.96
C GLU A 398 33.01 51.54 9.05
N SER A 399 31.91 52.10 9.55
CA SER A 399 31.04 51.48 10.54
C SER A 399 30.33 50.23 10.00
N LYS A 400 29.89 50.24 8.73
CA LYS A 400 29.31 49.04 8.08
C LYS A 400 30.35 47.93 7.98
N LYS A 401 31.57 48.27 7.56
CA LYS A 401 32.70 47.34 7.52
C LYS A 401 33.07 46.84 8.92
N ALA A 402 33.04 47.69 9.95
CA ALA A 402 33.30 47.30 11.33
C ALA A 402 32.35 46.19 11.80
N LEU A 403 31.06 46.35 11.52
CA LEU A 403 30.04 45.37 11.88
C LEU A 403 30.28 44.03 11.17
N GLU A 404 30.58 44.08 9.87
CA GLU A 404 30.96 42.91 9.09
C GLU A 404 32.23 42.25 9.64
N ASP A 405 33.27 43.02 9.97
CA ASP A 405 34.57 42.57 10.51
C ASP A 405 34.45 41.89 11.88
N LEU A 406 33.46 42.27 12.66
CA LEU A 406 33.09 41.58 13.90
C LEU A 406 32.16 40.38 13.70
N GLY A 407 31.72 40.11 12.47
CA GLY A 407 30.78 39.02 12.17
C GLY A 407 29.37 39.27 12.71
N LEU A 408 29.01 40.53 12.93
CA LEU A 408 27.70 40.96 13.42
C LEU A 408 26.84 41.46 12.25
N LYS A 409 25.51 41.50 12.45
CA LYS A 409 24.54 42.02 11.48
C LYS A 409 23.71 43.12 12.13
N SER A 410 23.36 44.16 11.37
CA SER A 410 22.45 45.20 11.86
C SER A 410 21.07 44.61 12.07
N GLY A 411 20.49 44.85 13.24
CA GLY A 411 19.15 44.39 13.58
C GLY A 411 18.97 44.16 15.06
N THR A 412 17.76 43.77 15.40
CA THR A 412 17.37 43.40 16.76
C THR A 412 17.32 41.89 16.87
N THR A 413 18.03 41.36 17.85
CA THR A 413 18.02 39.94 18.20
C THR A 413 17.29 39.78 19.53
N MET A 414 16.37 38.82 19.59
CA MET A 414 15.60 38.50 20.79
C MET A 414 15.79 37.03 21.14
N ASP A 415 15.81 36.71 22.43
CA ASP A 415 15.80 35.33 22.88
C ASP A 415 14.42 34.69 22.66
N TYR A 416 14.38 33.37 22.83
CA TYR A 416 13.15 32.62 22.62
C TYR A 416 12.06 33.04 23.62
N ALA A 417 12.40 33.28 24.88
CA ALA A 417 11.43 33.64 25.90
C ALA A 417 10.70 34.95 25.53
N LYS A 418 11.44 35.95 25.06
CA LYS A 418 10.86 37.22 24.62
C LYS A 418 10.01 37.07 23.36
N THR A 419 10.50 36.31 22.38
CA THR A 419 9.72 36.04 21.15
C THR A 419 8.50 35.17 21.40
N GLN A 420 8.51 34.31 22.42
CA GLN A 420 7.37 33.47 22.77
C GLN A 420 6.19 34.30 23.29
N GLU A 421 6.45 35.31 24.14
CA GLU A 421 5.41 36.22 24.64
C GLU A 421 4.78 37.06 23.53
N ASP A 422 5.60 37.57 22.61
CA ASP A 422 5.18 38.57 21.62
C ASP A 422 4.67 37.94 20.32
N LEU A 423 5.36 36.91 19.82
CA LEU A 423 5.15 36.34 18.48
C LEU A 423 4.61 34.91 18.52
N PHE A 424 5.15 34.02 19.38
CA PHE A 424 4.78 32.60 19.42
C PHE A 424 3.82 32.26 20.57
N LYS A 425 2.74 33.05 20.72
CA LYS A 425 1.66 32.69 21.65
C LYS A 425 1.07 31.34 21.23
N ILE A 426 1.30 30.30 22.03
CA ILE A 426 0.85 28.95 21.71
C ILE A 426 -0.49 28.70 22.39
N ARG A 427 -1.46 28.14 21.66
CA ARG A 427 -2.68 27.58 22.24
C ARG A 427 -2.80 26.11 21.81
N LYS A 428 -2.78 25.22 22.79
CA LYS A 428 -2.97 23.78 22.57
C LYS A 428 -4.44 23.52 22.24
N VAL A 429 -4.71 22.89 21.10
CA VAL A 429 -6.06 22.55 20.63
C VAL A 429 -6.37 21.09 20.94
N GLN A 430 -5.39 20.21 20.68
CA GLN A 430 -5.46 18.79 20.97
C GLN A 430 -4.08 18.35 21.42
N THR A 431 -4.03 17.55 22.49
CA THR A 431 -2.80 16.94 22.98
C THR A 431 -2.61 15.59 22.31
N ALA A 432 -1.40 15.28 21.87
CA ALA A 432 -1.09 13.91 21.46
C ALA A 432 -1.10 12.96 22.67
N GLU A 433 -1.89 11.90 22.59
CA GLU A 433 -2.05 10.88 23.63
C GLU A 433 -2.07 9.50 23.01
N ASP A 434 -1.62 8.50 23.76
CA ASP A 434 -1.74 7.09 23.40
C ASP A 434 -3.20 6.63 23.51
N ALA A 435 -3.59 5.68 22.65
CA ALA A 435 -4.83 4.92 22.83
C ALA A 435 -4.77 4.14 24.14
N LYS A 436 -5.87 4.13 24.88
CA LYS A 436 -6.05 3.34 26.11
C LYS A 436 -7.27 2.46 25.92
N PHE A 437 -7.08 1.18 26.07
CA PHE A 437 -8.14 0.19 25.89
C PHE A 437 -7.84 -1.05 26.72
N SER A 438 -8.82 -1.94 26.89
CA SER A 438 -8.63 -3.24 27.49
C SER A 438 -8.87 -4.35 26.48
N TYR A 439 -8.05 -5.39 26.52
CA TYR A 439 -8.24 -6.63 25.77
C TYR A 439 -8.63 -7.72 26.76
N ASN A 440 -9.87 -8.20 26.70
CA ASN A 440 -10.42 -9.18 27.66
C ASN A 440 -10.17 -8.78 29.13
N GLY A 441 -10.26 -7.47 29.44
CA GLY A 441 -10.04 -6.91 30.78
C GLY A 441 -8.58 -6.57 31.11
N ILE A 442 -7.62 -6.86 30.22
CA ILE A 442 -6.21 -6.47 30.40
C ILE A 442 -6.01 -5.08 29.78
N SER A 443 -5.73 -4.07 30.60
CA SER A 443 -5.45 -2.71 30.12
C SER A 443 -4.17 -2.65 29.28
N MET A 444 -4.24 -1.91 28.18
CA MET A 444 -3.18 -1.75 27.20
C MET A 444 -3.11 -0.30 26.71
N ARG A 445 -1.92 0.07 26.22
CA ARG A 445 -1.65 1.37 25.61
C ARG A 445 -0.91 1.22 24.30
N ARG A 446 -1.28 2.02 23.29
CA ARG A 446 -0.57 2.06 22.01
C ARG A 446 -0.50 3.50 21.47
N PRO A 447 0.61 3.88 20.83
CA PRO A 447 0.74 5.22 20.23
C PRO A 447 -0.15 5.41 18.99
N THR A 448 -0.68 4.33 18.42
CA THR A 448 -1.51 4.33 17.20
C THR A 448 -2.88 3.73 17.44
N ASN A 449 -3.83 4.08 16.57
CA ASN A 449 -5.16 3.45 16.54
C ASN A 449 -5.22 2.15 15.74
N ASN A 450 -4.18 1.80 15.00
CA ASN A 450 -4.05 0.52 14.32
C ASN A 450 -3.15 -0.41 15.15
N ILE A 451 -3.69 -1.53 15.59
CA ILE A 451 -3.10 -2.44 16.57
C ILE A 451 -3.01 -3.84 15.97
N ASP A 452 -1.79 -4.27 15.66
CA ASP A 452 -1.49 -5.53 14.99
C ASP A 452 -0.55 -6.45 15.81
N ASP A 453 -0.24 -6.05 17.05
CA ASP A 453 0.80 -6.66 17.88
C ASP A 453 0.26 -7.41 19.12
N ILE A 454 -1.06 -7.49 19.30
CA ILE A 454 -1.67 -8.19 20.44
C ILE A 454 -1.82 -9.69 20.14
N VAL A 455 -2.45 -10.02 19.02
CA VAL A 455 -2.69 -11.40 18.59
C VAL A 455 -2.24 -11.53 17.15
N SER A 456 -1.37 -12.51 16.89
CA SER A 456 -0.90 -12.79 15.54
C SER A 456 -2.08 -13.06 14.60
N GLY A 457 -2.10 -12.34 13.47
CA GLY A 457 -3.16 -12.44 12.47
C GLY A 457 -4.43 -11.65 12.77
N VAL A 458 -4.49 -10.87 13.85
CA VAL A 458 -5.61 -9.97 14.16
C VAL A 458 -5.09 -8.53 14.14
N ASN A 459 -5.65 -7.71 13.24
CA ASN A 459 -5.42 -6.27 13.26
C ASN A 459 -6.70 -5.55 13.69
N ILE A 460 -6.59 -4.62 14.64
CA ILE A 460 -7.70 -3.86 15.22
C ILE A 460 -7.47 -2.37 14.94
N GLU A 461 -8.44 -1.72 14.30
CA GLU A 461 -8.46 -0.27 14.10
C GLU A 461 -9.47 0.36 15.07
N LEU A 462 -8.99 1.14 16.03
CA LEU A 462 -9.82 1.89 16.97
C LEU A 462 -10.36 3.16 16.30
N LEU A 463 -11.66 3.38 16.40
CA LEU A 463 -12.34 4.52 15.75
C LEU A 463 -12.84 5.55 16.77
N THR A 464 -13.44 5.06 17.86
CA THR A 464 -13.98 5.90 18.94
C THR A 464 -13.96 5.14 20.26
N THR A 465 -14.33 5.81 21.35
CA THR A 465 -14.47 5.18 22.67
C THR A 465 -15.71 4.30 22.74
N THR A 466 -15.67 3.29 23.62
CA THR A 466 -16.83 2.46 23.95
C THR A 466 -17.63 3.08 25.10
N GLU A 467 -18.93 2.80 25.16
CA GLU A 467 -19.71 3.17 26.34
C GLU A 467 -19.27 2.36 27.57
N PRO A 468 -19.21 2.97 28.77
CA PRO A 468 -18.86 2.25 29.99
C PRO A 468 -19.71 1.00 30.22
N GLY A 469 -19.06 -0.15 30.37
CA GLY A 469 -19.72 -1.46 30.59
C GLY A 469 -20.30 -2.09 29.32
N LYS A 470 -20.07 -1.52 28.14
CA LYS A 470 -20.48 -2.07 26.83
C LYS A 470 -19.26 -2.19 25.90
N PRO A 471 -18.40 -3.20 26.07
CA PRO A 471 -17.26 -3.43 25.20
C PRO A 471 -17.71 -3.69 23.76
N ALA A 472 -16.85 -3.32 22.81
CA ALA A 472 -16.92 -3.87 21.46
C ALA A 472 -16.55 -5.36 21.51
N VAL A 473 -17.28 -6.20 20.78
CA VAL A 473 -17.00 -7.65 20.74
C VAL A 473 -16.65 -8.07 19.33
N ILE A 474 -15.45 -8.60 19.14
CA ILE A 474 -15.01 -9.22 17.88
C ILE A 474 -15.27 -10.72 18.02
N SER A 475 -16.27 -11.23 17.31
CA SER A 475 -16.57 -12.66 17.25
C SER A 475 -15.92 -13.27 16.03
N ILE A 476 -14.91 -14.12 16.25
CA ILE A 476 -14.15 -14.80 15.19
C ILE A 476 -14.73 -16.20 14.99
N THR A 477 -15.24 -16.46 13.80
CA THR A 477 -15.89 -17.73 13.42
C THR A 477 -15.28 -18.30 12.14
N ARG A 478 -15.60 -19.56 11.82
CA ARG A 478 -15.22 -20.18 10.55
C ARG A 478 -15.97 -19.52 9.39
N ASN A 479 -15.31 -19.34 8.25
CA ASN A 479 -15.95 -18.82 7.05
C ASN A 479 -16.60 -19.94 6.23
N ASP A 480 -17.66 -20.55 6.77
CA ASP A 480 -18.34 -21.66 6.10
C ASP A 480 -19.11 -21.21 4.84
N GLU A 481 -19.52 -19.94 4.78
CA GLU A 481 -20.20 -19.36 3.62
C GLU A 481 -19.33 -19.40 2.37
N GLU A 482 -18.04 -19.11 2.50
CA GLU A 482 -17.10 -19.18 1.38
C GLU A 482 -16.96 -20.60 0.79
N ILE A 483 -17.03 -21.62 1.64
CA ILE A 483 -17.02 -23.02 1.21
C ILE A 483 -18.33 -23.33 0.47
N ILE A 484 -19.48 -22.91 1.02
CA ILE A 484 -20.80 -23.11 0.41
C ILE A 484 -20.86 -22.47 -0.98
N GLU A 485 -20.42 -21.22 -1.12
CA GLU A 485 -20.36 -20.52 -2.41
C GLU A 485 -19.42 -21.21 -3.40
N SER A 486 -18.27 -21.71 -2.94
CA SER A 486 -17.35 -22.46 -3.79
C SER A 486 -17.97 -23.77 -4.30
N VAL A 487 -18.77 -24.47 -3.48
CA VAL A 487 -19.51 -25.67 -3.91
C VAL A 487 -20.65 -25.32 -4.87
N LYS A 488 -21.36 -24.21 -4.67
CA LYS A 488 -22.38 -23.71 -5.62
C LYS A 488 -21.76 -23.46 -6.99
N SER A 489 -20.64 -22.73 -7.05
CA SER A 489 -19.89 -22.45 -8.28
C SER A 489 -19.42 -23.74 -8.97
N PHE A 490 -18.97 -24.73 -8.21
CA PHE A 490 -18.63 -26.05 -8.75
C PHE A 490 -19.82 -26.74 -9.44
N VAL A 491 -20.99 -26.71 -8.81
CA VAL A 491 -22.22 -27.33 -9.36
C VAL A 491 -22.68 -26.63 -10.63
N GLU A 492 -22.62 -25.29 -10.65
CA GLU A 492 -22.98 -24.47 -11.82
C GLU A 492 -22.05 -24.76 -13.01
N THR A 493 -20.74 -24.62 -12.82
CA THR A 493 -19.73 -24.86 -13.86
C THR A 493 -19.72 -26.32 -14.35
N TYR A 494 -19.99 -27.30 -13.47
CA TYR A 494 -20.17 -28.69 -13.88
C TYR A 494 -21.38 -28.86 -14.80
N ASN A 495 -22.51 -28.23 -14.47
CA ASN A 495 -23.72 -28.34 -15.25
C ASN A 495 -23.59 -27.67 -16.63
N GLU A 496 -22.90 -26.53 -16.71
CA GLU A 496 -22.55 -25.90 -17.99
C GLU A 496 -21.68 -26.82 -18.86
N LEU A 497 -20.64 -27.42 -18.28
CA LEU A 497 -19.82 -28.41 -18.97
C LEU A 497 -20.66 -29.61 -19.43
N SER A 498 -21.54 -30.11 -18.58
CA SER A 498 -22.38 -31.27 -18.88
C SER A 498 -23.27 -30.99 -20.10
N LEU A 499 -23.93 -29.82 -20.15
CA LEU A 499 -24.72 -29.40 -21.31
C LEU A 499 -23.87 -29.29 -22.57
N LYS A 500 -22.66 -28.73 -22.45
CA LYS A 500 -21.77 -28.59 -23.61
C LYS A 500 -21.30 -29.94 -24.15
N LEU A 501 -20.98 -30.88 -23.26
CA LEU A 501 -20.60 -32.24 -23.66
C LEU A 501 -21.78 -32.98 -24.30
N ASP A 502 -23.02 -32.77 -23.85
CA ASP A 502 -24.20 -33.34 -24.52
C ASP A 502 -24.35 -32.80 -25.94
N GLU A 503 -24.30 -31.48 -26.11
CA GLU A 503 -24.44 -30.82 -27.42
C GLU A 503 -23.46 -31.40 -28.44
N VAL A 504 -22.19 -31.50 -28.06
CA VAL A 504 -21.12 -31.88 -29.00
C VAL A 504 -20.95 -33.38 -29.17
N THR A 505 -21.53 -34.22 -28.30
CA THR A 505 -21.35 -35.69 -28.37
C THR A 505 -22.63 -36.48 -28.63
N ARG A 506 -23.83 -35.89 -28.53
CA ARG A 506 -25.09 -36.60 -28.76
C ARG A 506 -25.31 -36.93 -30.25
N TYR A 507 -26.04 -38.02 -30.49
CA TYR A 507 -26.68 -38.29 -31.78
C TYR A 507 -28.18 -38.02 -31.64
N ASP A 508 -28.72 -37.18 -32.51
CA ASP A 508 -30.14 -36.86 -32.54
C ASP A 508 -30.83 -37.74 -33.61
N GLU A 509 -31.66 -38.68 -33.17
CA GLU A 509 -32.28 -39.69 -34.05
C GLU A 509 -33.31 -39.06 -35.01
N ASP A 510 -33.99 -37.99 -34.59
CA ASP A 510 -35.05 -37.32 -35.35
C ASP A 510 -34.48 -36.47 -36.50
N SER A 511 -33.47 -35.65 -36.19
CA SER A 511 -32.79 -34.82 -37.19
C SER A 511 -31.69 -35.56 -37.95
N LYS A 512 -31.28 -36.75 -37.47
CA LYS A 512 -30.11 -37.51 -37.95
C LYS A 512 -28.79 -36.74 -37.89
N ILE A 513 -28.73 -35.69 -37.06
CA ILE A 513 -27.54 -34.86 -36.87
C ILE A 513 -26.76 -35.38 -35.66
N ALA A 514 -25.47 -35.64 -35.85
CA ALA A 514 -24.55 -35.97 -34.78
C ALA A 514 -23.81 -34.70 -34.34
N GLY A 515 -23.61 -34.52 -33.03
CA GLY A 515 -22.67 -33.52 -32.53
C GLY A 515 -21.27 -33.73 -33.09
N ILE A 516 -20.51 -32.64 -33.26
CA ILE A 516 -19.24 -32.66 -34.00
C ILE A 516 -18.18 -33.62 -33.40
N PHE A 517 -18.30 -33.94 -32.10
CA PHE A 517 -17.46 -34.85 -31.34
C PHE A 517 -18.13 -36.18 -30.97
N ASN A 518 -19.30 -36.54 -31.53
CA ASN A 518 -19.97 -37.81 -31.27
C ASN A 518 -19.05 -39.03 -31.47
N GLY A 519 -18.11 -38.96 -32.42
CA GLY A 519 -17.12 -40.00 -32.69
C GLY A 519 -15.81 -39.94 -31.87
N ASN A 520 -15.55 -38.86 -31.13
CA ASN A 520 -14.28 -38.63 -30.44
C ASN A 520 -14.27 -39.20 -29.00
N SER A 521 -13.38 -40.14 -28.71
CA SER A 521 -13.26 -40.77 -27.40
C SER A 521 -12.72 -39.83 -26.32
N ASP A 522 -11.81 -38.91 -26.64
CA ASP A 522 -11.21 -38.01 -25.67
C ASP A 522 -12.26 -37.09 -25.05
N ILE A 523 -13.19 -36.58 -25.87
CA ILE A 523 -14.32 -35.77 -25.41
C ILE A 523 -15.37 -36.61 -24.68
N ARG A 524 -15.76 -37.76 -25.25
CA ARG A 524 -16.78 -38.63 -24.62
C ARG A 524 -16.35 -39.16 -23.24
N MET A 525 -15.06 -39.35 -22.99
CA MET A 525 -14.56 -39.90 -21.72
C MET A 525 -14.54 -38.89 -20.57
N ILE A 526 -14.72 -37.59 -20.83
CA ILE A 526 -14.71 -36.55 -19.80
C ILE A 526 -15.83 -36.80 -18.78
N ARG A 527 -17.09 -36.93 -19.23
CA ARG A 527 -18.24 -37.11 -18.34
C ARG A 527 -18.16 -38.39 -17.49
N PRO A 528 -17.88 -39.60 -18.04
CA PRO A 528 -17.74 -40.81 -17.24
C PRO A 528 -16.63 -40.71 -16.19
N THR A 529 -15.54 -40.01 -16.53
CA THR A 529 -14.41 -39.80 -15.62
C THR A 529 -14.80 -38.92 -14.44
N LEU A 530 -15.44 -37.78 -14.69
CA LEU A 530 -15.92 -36.88 -13.63
C LEU A 530 -17.00 -37.55 -12.78
N THR A 531 -17.92 -38.30 -13.40
CA THR A 531 -18.97 -39.05 -12.70
C THR A 531 -18.39 -40.13 -11.79
N ARG A 532 -17.32 -40.82 -12.23
CA ARG A 532 -16.62 -41.80 -11.39
C ARG A 532 -15.98 -41.16 -10.16
N ILE A 533 -15.41 -39.96 -10.29
CA ILE A 533 -14.86 -39.21 -9.15
C ILE A 533 -16.00 -38.78 -8.22
N PHE A 534 -17.12 -38.30 -8.77
CA PHE A 534 -18.29 -37.95 -7.98
C PHE A 534 -18.80 -39.12 -7.13
N SER A 535 -18.86 -40.32 -7.70
CA SER A 535 -19.28 -41.55 -7.02
C SER A 535 -18.21 -42.16 -6.11
N THR A 536 -17.11 -41.44 -5.85
CA THR A 536 -16.07 -41.92 -4.94
C THR A 536 -16.58 -41.90 -3.52
N ASN A 537 -16.44 -43.04 -2.86
CA ASN A 537 -16.73 -43.23 -1.46
C ASN A 537 -15.41 -43.27 -0.69
N ILE A 538 -15.29 -42.46 0.36
CA ILE A 538 -14.12 -42.47 1.25
C ILE A 538 -14.54 -43.17 2.55
N PRO A 539 -14.06 -44.40 2.80
CA PRO A 539 -14.36 -45.10 4.04
C PRO A 539 -13.60 -44.43 5.20
N THR A 540 -14.30 -44.22 6.30
CA THR A 540 -13.74 -43.88 7.61
C THR A 540 -13.92 -45.07 8.56
N GLU A 541 -13.40 -44.99 9.77
CA GLU A 541 -13.52 -46.07 10.76
C GLU A 541 -14.98 -46.36 11.15
N THR A 542 -15.87 -45.37 11.04
CA THR A 542 -17.25 -45.44 11.53
C THR A 542 -18.31 -45.30 10.44
N GLU A 543 -17.97 -44.76 9.26
CA GLU A 543 -18.92 -44.53 8.16
C GLU A 543 -18.27 -44.43 6.78
N ILE A 544 -19.07 -44.58 5.73
CA ILE A 544 -18.65 -44.31 4.35
C ILE A 544 -19.12 -42.90 3.95
N LYS A 545 -18.19 -41.99 3.68
CA LYS A 545 -18.48 -40.61 3.25
C LYS A 545 -18.58 -40.54 1.73
N SER A 546 -19.60 -39.84 1.22
CA SER A 546 -19.84 -39.59 -0.22
C SER A 546 -20.37 -38.17 -0.43
N LEU A 547 -20.29 -37.63 -1.64
CA LEU A 547 -20.79 -36.28 -1.96
C LEU A 547 -22.30 -36.10 -1.66
N VAL A 548 -23.07 -37.19 -1.68
CA VAL A 548 -24.50 -37.22 -1.30
C VAL A 548 -24.71 -36.86 0.17
N LYS A 549 -23.80 -37.27 1.07
CA LYS A 549 -23.83 -36.89 2.49
C LYS A 549 -23.75 -35.38 2.67
N TYR A 550 -23.00 -34.71 1.81
CA TYR A 550 -22.78 -33.26 1.82
C TYR A 550 -23.78 -32.49 0.95
N GLY A 551 -24.84 -33.16 0.48
CA GLY A 551 -25.94 -32.53 -0.24
C GLY A 551 -25.78 -32.45 -1.76
N LEU A 552 -24.73 -33.01 -2.36
CA LEU A 552 -24.61 -33.05 -3.81
C LEU A 552 -25.21 -34.33 -4.39
N ALA A 553 -26.03 -34.21 -5.43
CA ALA A 553 -26.61 -35.36 -6.13
C ALA A 553 -26.52 -35.20 -7.65
N LEU A 554 -26.39 -36.31 -8.37
CA LEU A 554 -26.51 -36.39 -9.83
C LEU A 554 -27.84 -37.07 -10.18
N ASP A 555 -28.59 -36.50 -11.12
CA ASP A 555 -29.78 -37.14 -11.69
C ASP A 555 -29.43 -38.16 -12.79
N GLU A 556 -30.45 -38.84 -13.32
CA GLU A 556 -30.29 -39.84 -14.39
C GLU A 556 -29.68 -39.28 -15.68
N LYS A 557 -29.76 -37.96 -15.88
CA LYS A 557 -29.20 -37.23 -17.02
C LYS A 557 -27.80 -36.68 -16.75
N GLY A 558 -27.24 -36.92 -15.56
CA GLY A 558 -25.94 -36.41 -15.15
C GLY A 558 -25.95 -34.90 -14.87
N LYS A 559 -27.09 -34.32 -14.49
CA LYS A 559 -27.19 -32.96 -13.96
C LYS A 559 -26.96 -32.99 -12.45
N MET A 560 -26.11 -32.09 -11.97
CA MET A 560 -25.78 -31.95 -10.55
C MET A 560 -26.73 -30.98 -9.86
N SER A 561 -27.10 -31.31 -8.62
CA SER A 561 -27.89 -30.46 -7.71
C SER A 561 -27.22 -30.37 -6.35
N LEU A 562 -27.49 -29.29 -5.63
CA LEU A 562 -26.97 -29.02 -4.29
C LEU A 562 -28.11 -28.73 -3.31
N ASP A 563 -28.15 -29.51 -2.22
CA ASP A 563 -28.90 -29.21 -1.01
C ASP A 563 -28.00 -28.41 -0.06
N THR A 564 -28.14 -27.09 -0.09
CA THR A 564 -27.33 -26.17 0.73
C THR A 564 -27.57 -26.36 2.23
N SER A 565 -28.75 -26.85 2.63
CA SER A 565 -29.06 -27.09 4.05
C SER A 565 -28.27 -28.27 4.59
N LYS A 566 -28.13 -29.35 3.81
CA LYS A 566 -27.27 -30.48 4.18
C LYS A 566 -25.79 -30.12 4.24
N LEU A 567 -25.31 -29.33 3.27
CA LEU A 567 -23.92 -28.86 3.28
C LEU A 567 -23.64 -27.99 4.51
N SER A 568 -24.52 -27.03 4.80
CA SER A 568 -24.40 -26.15 5.97
C SER A 568 -24.41 -26.96 7.27
N MET A 569 -25.31 -27.95 7.37
CA MET A 569 -25.37 -28.85 8.51
C MET A 569 -24.05 -29.61 8.69
N ALA A 570 -23.53 -30.23 7.63
CA ALA A 570 -22.26 -30.96 7.69
C ALA A 570 -21.09 -30.07 8.13
N LEU A 571 -20.97 -28.85 7.56
CA LEU A 571 -19.95 -27.88 7.91
C LEU A 571 -20.02 -27.43 9.38
N SER A 572 -21.24 -27.33 9.93
CA SER A 572 -21.46 -26.94 11.33
C SER A 572 -21.24 -28.07 12.33
N THR A 573 -21.64 -29.30 11.99
CA THR A 573 -21.60 -30.45 12.93
C THR A 573 -20.29 -31.22 12.90
N ASP A 574 -19.66 -31.33 11.72
CA ASP A 574 -18.40 -32.08 11.51
C ASP A 574 -17.49 -31.29 10.54
N PRO A 575 -16.94 -30.15 11.00
CA PRO A 575 -16.13 -29.27 10.16
C PRO A 575 -14.85 -29.94 9.66
N GLU A 576 -14.13 -30.60 10.56
CA GLU A 576 -12.90 -31.31 10.26
C GLU A 576 -13.17 -32.47 9.30
N GLY A 577 -14.21 -33.26 9.57
CA GLY A 577 -14.57 -34.36 8.69
C GLY A 577 -15.11 -33.91 7.32
N THR A 578 -15.61 -32.68 7.19
CA THR A 578 -15.94 -32.08 5.88
C THR A 578 -14.66 -31.70 5.13
N GLN A 579 -13.72 -31.03 5.80
CA GLN A 579 -12.41 -30.70 5.24
C GLN A 579 -11.66 -31.96 4.80
N GLU A 580 -11.59 -32.99 5.64
CA GLU A 580 -10.93 -34.26 5.31
C GLU A 580 -11.53 -34.93 4.07
N PHE A 581 -12.85 -34.86 3.91
CA PHE A 581 -13.52 -35.44 2.76
C PHE A 581 -13.30 -34.62 1.48
N PHE A 582 -13.36 -33.28 1.57
CA PHE A 582 -13.23 -32.40 0.41
C PHE A 582 -11.77 -32.25 -0.05
N TYR A 583 -10.89 -31.85 0.85
CA TYR A 583 -9.47 -31.61 0.60
C TYR A 583 -8.64 -32.89 0.73
N GLY A 584 -8.79 -33.59 1.86
CA GLY A 584 -8.00 -34.77 2.20
C GLY A 584 -7.48 -34.74 3.64
N SER A 585 -6.84 -35.82 4.04
CA SER A 585 -6.25 -35.98 5.37
C SER A 585 -4.83 -36.55 5.27
N VAL A 586 -3.95 -36.15 6.19
CA VAL A 586 -2.65 -36.80 6.38
C VAL A 586 -2.68 -37.54 7.71
N LYS A 587 -2.53 -38.86 7.69
CA LYS A 587 -2.45 -39.68 8.90
C LYS A 587 -1.03 -40.15 9.12
N SER A 588 -0.45 -39.79 10.26
CA SER A 588 0.83 -40.35 10.70
C SER A 588 0.60 -41.67 11.43
N THR A 589 1.06 -42.75 10.83
CA THR A 589 1.25 -44.05 11.52
C THR A 589 2.72 -44.19 11.87
N GLU A 590 3.08 -44.97 12.90
CA GLU A 590 4.34 -44.92 13.68
C GLU A 590 5.67 -44.67 12.93
N PHE A 591 5.76 -44.86 11.59
CA PHE A 591 6.92 -44.45 10.78
C PHE A 591 6.61 -43.91 9.36
N LYS A 592 5.34 -43.61 9.00
CA LYS A 592 4.96 -43.09 7.67
C LYS A 592 3.74 -42.18 7.72
N GLU A 593 3.83 -41.06 7.00
CA GLU A 593 2.68 -40.23 6.63
C GLU A 593 1.95 -40.87 5.46
N VAL A 594 0.67 -41.18 5.65
CA VAL A 594 -0.23 -41.64 4.59
C VAL A 594 -1.17 -40.50 4.25
N GLN A 595 -0.93 -39.87 3.10
CA GLN A 595 -1.83 -38.87 2.53
C GLN A 595 -3.00 -39.56 1.84
N THR A 596 -4.22 -39.16 2.23
CA THR A 596 -5.46 -39.54 1.56
C THR A 596 -6.06 -38.31 0.90
N ASP A 597 -6.05 -38.27 -0.43
CA ASP A 597 -6.65 -37.17 -1.19
C ASP A 597 -8.18 -37.18 -1.06
N GLY A 598 -8.74 -36.00 -0.77
CA GLY A 598 -10.18 -35.76 -0.75
C GLY A 598 -10.78 -35.72 -2.15
N VAL A 599 -12.11 -35.65 -2.22
CA VAL A 599 -12.85 -35.73 -3.49
C VAL A 599 -12.53 -34.58 -4.44
N PHE A 600 -12.40 -33.34 -3.93
CA PHE A 600 -12.05 -32.20 -4.77
C PHE A 600 -10.59 -32.24 -5.20
N LYS A 601 -9.68 -32.81 -4.39
CA LYS A 601 -8.31 -33.04 -4.83
C LYS A 601 -8.22 -34.06 -5.97
N LYS A 602 -9.07 -35.09 -5.95
CA LYS A 602 -9.19 -36.05 -7.06
C LYS A 602 -9.75 -35.40 -8.33
N PHE A 603 -10.76 -34.54 -8.21
CA PHE A 603 -11.26 -33.75 -9.33
C PHE A 603 -10.16 -32.84 -9.90
N ASP A 604 -9.43 -32.13 -9.03
CA ASP A 604 -8.36 -31.19 -9.39
C ASP A 604 -7.27 -31.88 -10.23
N GLN A 605 -6.81 -33.03 -9.75
CA GLN A 605 -5.81 -33.87 -10.43
C GLN A 605 -6.29 -34.40 -11.78
N GLU A 606 -7.56 -34.76 -11.91
CA GLU A 606 -8.08 -35.28 -13.16
C GLU A 606 -8.31 -34.17 -14.19
N LEU A 607 -8.79 -33.01 -13.76
CA LEU A 607 -8.88 -31.81 -14.58
C LEU A 607 -7.50 -31.34 -15.03
N ASP A 608 -6.47 -31.47 -14.18
CA ASP A 608 -5.08 -31.23 -14.58
C ASP A 608 -4.64 -32.16 -15.71
N LYS A 609 -4.93 -33.46 -15.66
CA LYS A 609 -4.57 -34.39 -16.75
C LYS A 609 -5.29 -34.08 -18.07
N LEU A 610 -6.45 -33.42 -18.01
CA LEU A 610 -7.18 -33.00 -19.20
C LEU A 610 -6.61 -31.71 -19.80
N LEU A 611 -6.23 -30.75 -18.96
CA LEU A 611 -5.94 -29.37 -19.34
C LEU A 611 -4.45 -28.99 -19.33
N ASN A 612 -3.68 -29.52 -18.38
CA ASN A 612 -2.37 -29.03 -17.99
C ASN A 612 -1.26 -30.09 -18.17
N GLY A 613 -0.08 -29.62 -18.58
CA GLY A 613 1.10 -30.46 -18.81
C GLY A 613 1.29 -30.89 -20.28
N GLY A 614 2.47 -31.43 -20.58
CA GLY A 614 2.86 -31.80 -21.95
C GLY A 614 2.00 -32.91 -22.57
N ASN A 615 1.44 -33.79 -21.75
CA ASN A 615 0.61 -34.93 -22.17
C ASN A 615 -0.88 -34.73 -21.85
N ALA A 616 -1.32 -33.49 -21.65
CA ALA A 616 -2.72 -33.18 -21.39
C ALA A 616 -3.60 -33.63 -22.55
N ARG A 617 -4.68 -34.36 -22.27
CA ARG A 617 -5.50 -35.00 -23.32
C ARG A 617 -6.08 -33.99 -24.32
N LEU A 618 -6.60 -32.85 -23.83
CA LEU A 618 -7.21 -31.86 -24.72
C LEU A 618 -6.18 -31.07 -25.52
N LYS A 619 -4.98 -30.88 -24.96
CA LYS A 619 -3.86 -30.29 -25.71
C LYS A 619 -3.41 -31.19 -26.86
N LEU A 620 -3.30 -32.50 -26.61
CA LEU A 620 -2.95 -33.47 -27.67
C LEU A 620 -4.04 -33.52 -28.77
N LEU A 621 -5.31 -33.40 -28.39
CA LEU A 621 -6.42 -33.31 -29.35
C LEU A 621 -6.35 -32.01 -30.17
N GLU A 622 -6.08 -30.87 -29.53
CA GLU A 622 -5.90 -29.57 -30.19
C GLU A 622 -4.74 -29.61 -31.20
N GLU A 623 -3.60 -30.18 -30.80
CA GLU A 623 -2.44 -30.37 -31.67
C GLU A 623 -2.75 -31.27 -32.86
N SER A 624 -3.51 -32.36 -32.64
CA SER A 624 -3.97 -33.25 -33.71
C SER A 624 -4.87 -32.52 -34.70
N LEU A 625 -5.87 -31.78 -34.22
CA LEU A 625 -6.78 -31.01 -35.08
C LEU A 625 -6.03 -29.95 -35.88
N THR A 626 -5.08 -29.25 -35.25
CA THR A 626 -4.22 -28.25 -35.90
C THR A 626 -3.37 -28.87 -37.00
N LYS A 627 -2.81 -30.06 -36.75
CA LYS A 627 -2.01 -30.80 -37.75
C LYS A 627 -2.89 -31.27 -38.91
N ASP A 628 -4.09 -31.74 -38.62
CA ASP A 628 -5.06 -32.18 -39.62
C ASP A 628 -5.54 -31.00 -40.49
N ASP A 629 -5.83 -29.83 -39.92
CA ASP A 629 -6.18 -28.62 -40.68
C ASP A 629 -5.05 -28.22 -41.65
N LYS A 630 -3.80 -28.18 -41.17
CA LYS A 630 -2.63 -27.89 -42.01
C LYS A 630 -2.52 -28.89 -43.17
N LYS A 631 -2.69 -30.18 -42.89
CA LYS A 631 -2.65 -31.23 -43.91
C LYS A 631 -3.78 -31.08 -44.92
N LEU A 632 -5.01 -30.87 -44.47
CA LEU A 632 -6.17 -30.71 -45.34
C LEU A 632 -6.03 -29.47 -46.25
N ARG A 633 -5.50 -28.35 -45.74
CA ARG A 633 -5.23 -27.16 -46.55
C ARG A 633 -4.15 -27.39 -47.60
N GLU A 634 -3.12 -28.14 -47.28
CA GLU A 634 -2.08 -28.52 -48.24
C GLU A 634 -2.62 -29.49 -49.31
N ASP A 635 -3.42 -30.48 -48.90
CA ASP A 635 -4.10 -31.41 -49.81
C ASP A 635 -5.06 -30.66 -50.74
N ARG A 636 -5.83 -29.69 -50.20
CA ARG A 636 -6.68 -28.79 -50.98
C ARG A 636 -5.87 -28.01 -52.02
N LYS A 637 -4.76 -27.39 -51.59
CA LYS A 637 -3.89 -26.59 -52.47
C LYS A 637 -3.38 -27.43 -53.65
N LYS A 638 -2.89 -28.64 -53.38
CA LYS A 638 -2.42 -29.58 -54.41
C LYS A 638 -3.54 -30.00 -55.36
N ALA A 639 -4.73 -30.30 -54.82
CA ALA A 639 -5.88 -30.67 -55.64
C ALA A 639 -6.31 -29.52 -56.57
N VAL A 640 -6.35 -28.29 -56.06
CA VAL A 640 -6.64 -27.09 -56.87
C VAL A 640 -5.56 -26.85 -57.93
N GLU A 641 -4.28 -27.01 -57.59
CA GLU A 641 -3.17 -26.85 -58.54
C GLU A 641 -3.24 -27.89 -59.67
N GLN A 642 -3.46 -29.16 -59.35
CA GLN A 642 -3.63 -30.23 -60.34
C GLN A 642 -4.83 -29.96 -61.26
N LEU A 643 -5.93 -29.50 -60.68
CA LEU A 643 -7.12 -29.12 -61.43
C LEU A 643 -6.82 -27.95 -62.39
N ASN A 644 -6.19 -26.89 -61.90
CA ASN A 644 -5.79 -25.74 -62.71
C ASN A 644 -4.87 -26.18 -63.86
N ILE A 645 -3.83 -26.98 -63.60
CA ILE A 645 -2.93 -27.50 -64.63
C ILE A 645 -3.70 -28.28 -65.70
N ARG A 646 -4.64 -29.15 -65.29
CA ARG A 646 -5.46 -29.93 -66.22
C ARG A 646 -6.26 -29.01 -67.16
N TYR A 647 -6.90 -27.98 -66.60
CA TYR A 647 -7.74 -27.05 -67.36
C TYR A 647 -6.93 -26.04 -68.17
N ASP A 648 -5.74 -25.64 -67.72
CA ASP A 648 -4.80 -24.81 -68.49
C ASP A 648 -4.29 -25.57 -69.72
N ILE A 649 -3.93 -26.85 -69.58
CA ILE A 649 -3.56 -27.71 -70.71
C ILE A 649 -4.74 -27.85 -71.68
N MET A 650 -5.96 -28.04 -71.17
CA MET A 650 -7.16 -28.12 -72.02
C MET A 650 -7.40 -26.80 -72.77
N ALA A 651 -7.24 -25.65 -72.12
CA ALA A 651 -7.37 -24.33 -72.74
C ALA A 651 -6.30 -24.08 -73.80
N GLN A 652 -5.04 -24.44 -73.53
CA GLN A 652 -3.95 -24.35 -74.52
C GLN A 652 -4.22 -25.23 -75.75
N ARG A 653 -4.68 -26.48 -75.54
CA ARG A 653 -5.07 -27.37 -76.64
C ARG A 653 -6.23 -26.80 -77.44
N PHE A 654 -7.24 -26.23 -76.77
CA PHE A 654 -8.37 -25.60 -77.43
C PHE A 654 -7.94 -24.41 -78.29
N ALA A 655 -7.12 -23.49 -77.75
CA ALA A 655 -6.58 -22.36 -78.49
C ALA A 655 -5.70 -22.78 -79.69
N ALA A 656 -4.91 -23.85 -79.52
CA ALA A 656 -4.12 -24.42 -80.62
C ALA A 656 -5.02 -24.99 -81.73
N TYR A 657 -6.12 -25.69 -81.37
CA TYR A 657 -7.10 -26.18 -82.33
C TYR A 657 -7.84 -25.04 -83.03
N ASP A 658 -8.24 -23.99 -82.33
CA ASP A 658 -8.86 -22.80 -82.94
C ASP A 658 -7.91 -22.13 -83.94
N SER A 659 -6.62 -22.01 -83.62
CA SER A 659 -5.60 -21.50 -84.54
C SER A 659 -5.45 -22.38 -85.77
N GLN A 660 -5.45 -23.70 -85.60
CA GLN A 660 -5.39 -24.66 -86.71
C GLN A 660 -6.63 -24.56 -87.61
N ILE A 661 -7.82 -24.50 -87.02
CA ILE A 661 -9.09 -24.32 -87.74
C ILE A 661 -9.09 -23.01 -88.50
N SER A 662 -8.63 -21.91 -87.89
CA SER A 662 -8.49 -20.62 -88.57
C SER A 662 -7.53 -20.69 -89.77
N LYS A 663 -6.37 -21.34 -89.63
CA LYS A 663 -5.44 -21.60 -90.75
C LYS A 663 -6.10 -22.44 -91.85
N THR A 664 -6.81 -23.51 -91.48
CA THR A 664 -7.51 -24.36 -92.44
C THR A 664 -8.63 -23.60 -93.15
N ASN A 665 -9.40 -22.78 -92.44
CA ASN A 665 -10.45 -21.93 -93.03
C ASN A 665 -9.86 -20.87 -93.96
N ASN A 666 -8.72 -20.27 -93.60
CA ASN A 666 -8.00 -19.34 -94.47
C ASN A 666 -7.44 -20.03 -95.72
N ALA A 667 -6.87 -21.23 -95.58
CA ALA A 667 -6.41 -22.04 -96.69
C ALA A 667 -7.57 -22.44 -97.61
N PHE A 668 -8.70 -22.86 -97.03
CA PHE A 668 -9.91 -23.21 -97.76
C PHE A 668 -10.48 -21.99 -98.50
N SER A 669 -10.56 -20.84 -97.84
CA SER A 669 -10.99 -19.58 -98.47
C SER A 669 -10.05 -19.14 -99.59
N SER A 670 -8.75 -19.39 -99.44
CA SER A 670 -7.74 -19.12 -100.46
C SER A 670 -7.87 -20.06 -101.66
N VAL A 671 -8.12 -21.35 -101.43
CA VAL A 671 -8.45 -22.33 -102.49
C VAL A 671 -9.76 -21.96 -103.18
N GLN A 672 -10.77 -21.52 -102.42
CA GLN A 672 -12.04 -21.07 -102.97
C GLN A 672 -11.84 -19.83 -103.85
N LEU A 673 -11.08 -18.83 -103.39
CA LEU A 673 -10.69 -17.68 -104.20
C LEU A 673 -9.92 -18.08 -105.48
N MET A 674 -9.02 -19.07 -105.40
CA MET A 674 -8.34 -19.59 -106.59
C MET A 674 -9.30 -20.29 -107.56
N ILE A 675 -10.25 -21.07 -107.05
CA ILE A 675 -11.31 -21.71 -107.84
C ILE A 675 -12.15 -20.62 -108.52
N ASP A 676 -12.62 -19.63 -107.77
CA ASP A 676 -13.45 -18.55 -108.28
C ASP A 676 -12.70 -17.68 -109.32
N GLN A 677 -11.41 -17.39 -109.10
CA GLN A 677 -10.55 -16.71 -110.08
C GLN A 677 -10.28 -17.56 -111.33
N SER A 678 -10.20 -18.89 -111.21
CA SER A 678 -10.03 -19.79 -112.35
C SER A 678 -11.30 -19.91 -113.19
N VAL A 679 -12.47 -19.81 -112.55
CA VAL A 679 -13.78 -19.80 -113.22
C VAL A 679 -14.00 -18.46 -113.94
N ALA A 680 -13.51 -17.35 -113.39
CA ALA A 680 -13.60 -16.02 -114.00
C ALA A 680 -12.64 -15.75 -115.19
N LYS A 681 -11.71 -16.68 -115.49
CA LYS A 681 -10.78 -16.60 -116.65
C LYS A 681 -11.25 -17.41 -117.88
N LYS A 682 -12.47 -17.92 -117.87
CA LYS A 682 -13.22 -18.35 -119.05
C LYS A 682 -14.24 -17.28 -119.42
#